data_AF-U5EV90-F1
#
_entry.id   AF-U5EV90-F1
#
_cell.length_a   1.000
_cell.length_b   1.000
_cell.length_c   1.000
_cell.angle_alpha   90.00
_cell.angle_beta   90.00
_cell.angle_gamma   90.00
#
_symmetry.space_group_name_H-M   'P 1'
#
loop_
_entity.id
_entity.type
_entity.pdbx_description
1 polymer ?
#
loop_
_entity_poly.entity_id
_entity_poly.type
_entity_poly.pdbx_seq_one_letter_code
_entity_poly.pdbx_strand_id
1 'polypeptide(L)'
;ELESLTNSQKEQLSRYEVRLKDIVTAYKGLLKEKEALEMSLAAVTRKTENVSGETETLLNSLAVLSAEKSRIETSFQIEKKNLRQQIIDQDKIIKKLEDKNHKFLAQSQLDVEDYKSKLIVERHDRDKERNDQMVMIRELQKLLSDERHLKENLEMQLNDLKTQFSQNNATERTVKDLSKELENTKKLLNESSKFQMNTIATSKILDQLQKEKDSEIKVLKTSFEIEQKRAVEAENLNKVLAASHEERVGNLEKKLVELSKSVGQYERIRQHDQEKLNKLKETIADFNSNQVTYANKTPECKKSPNTILEEILYLKHLFLSENAKLDSPIDISDIFSIKSNSSAEAASNSRLSEEQLQKLEYEANILRKDNDLYKEKLNENNFHIKTLQDKVKVLNQDIDDLENEYKNKNSEYKILLKKEKQKHSEIVSAMEQDHRSKVSQLEQQLQKQRDRSLILLEEKENEIKILKTSFEILIPGNVTHNCDSTTTATDDEKVGFSGNIQAKKINHLNSILNLNSHTAESTITESYLLYYAHELARKDAMISNLRKEKHSLEASLRQSIQTKLIMQEELHDKIENLENHLDRLKRYQSREGANLEYLKNVILSFMTTNGTDSKKHMLNAIAMVLKFSQQEINTISANITNKK
;
A
#
# COMPACT_ATOMS: atom_id res chain seq x y z
N GLU A 1 -16.30 -32.97 -18.41
CA GLU A 1 -15.25 -33.39 -19.36
C GLU A 1 -15.77 -34.35 -20.42
N LEU A 2 -16.36 -35.50 -20.06
CA LEU A 2 -16.98 -36.42 -21.04
C LEU A 2 -18.05 -35.74 -21.92
N GLU A 3 -18.92 -34.94 -21.32
CA GLU A 3 -19.99 -34.24 -22.05
C GLU A 3 -19.47 -33.18 -23.05
N SER A 4 -18.35 -32.51 -22.74
CA SER A 4 -17.73 -31.57 -23.69
C SER A 4 -17.03 -32.31 -24.84
N LEU A 5 -16.45 -33.48 -24.57
CA LEU A 5 -15.85 -34.32 -25.60
C LEU A 5 -16.93 -34.87 -26.56
N THR A 6 -18.07 -35.33 -26.02
CA THR A 6 -19.19 -35.82 -26.85
C THR A 6 -19.79 -34.71 -27.71
N ASN A 7 -19.93 -33.49 -27.17
CA ASN A 7 -20.40 -32.34 -27.95
C ASN A 7 -19.43 -31.95 -29.06
N SER A 8 -18.12 -31.95 -28.80
CA SER A 8 -17.08 -31.70 -29.82
C SER A 8 -17.10 -32.74 -30.93
N GLN A 9 -17.22 -34.03 -30.60
CA GLN A 9 -17.32 -35.12 -31.58
C GLN A 9 -18.60 -35.01 -32.43
N LYS A 10 -19.73 -34.62 -31.83
CA LYS A 10 -21.00 -34.40 -32.55
C LYS A 10 -20.91 -33.23 -33.52
N GLU A 11 -20.22 -32.17 -33.13
CA GLU A 11 -19.98 -31.01 -34.02
C GLU A 11 -19.06 -31.38 -35.19
N GLN A 12 -18.00 -32.17 -34.95
CA GLN A 12 -17.12 -32.67 -36.01
C GLN A 12 -17.87 -33.57 -36.99
N LEU A 13 -18.71 -34.50 -36.50
CA LEU A 13 -19.54 -35.35 -37.35
C LEU A 13 -20.51 -34.52 -38.21
N SER A 14 -21.14 -33.50 -37.62
CA SER A 14 -22.02 -32.59 -38.38
C SER A 14 -21.27 -31.86 -39.48
N ARG A 15 -20.04 -31.40 -39.22
CA ARG A 15 -19.19 -30.74 -40.23
C ARG A 15 -18.81 -31.70 -41.36
N TYR A 16 -18.49 -32.96 -41.05
CA TYR A 16 -18.20 -33.97 -42.06
C TYR A 16 -19.43 -34.31 -42.91
N GLU A 17 -20.61 -34.38 -42.30
CA GLU A 17 -21.85 -34.65 -43.03
C GLU A 17 -22.18 -33.54 -44.04
N VAL A 18 -22.03 -32.27 -43.63
CA VAL A 18 -22.24 -31.12 -44.53
C VAL A 18 -21.23 -31.15 -45.68
N ARG A 19 -19.95 -31.36 -45.38
CA ARG A 19 -18.90 -31.41 -46.40
C ARG A 19 -19.11 -32.55 -47.40
N LEU A 20 -19.61 -33.69 -46.94
CA LEU A 20 -19.94 -34.81 -47.82
C LEU A 20 -21.12 -34.49 -48.74
N LYS A 21 -22.16 -33.81 -48.23
CA LYS A 21 -23.29 -33.34 -49.06
C LYS A 21 -22.81 -32.38 -50.15
N ASP A 22 -21.91 -31.46 -49.81
CA ASP A 22 -21.34 -30.50 -50.76
C ASP A 22 -20.47 -31.18 -51.83
N ILE A 23 -19.71 -32.21 -51.46
CA ILE A 23 -18.93 -33.00 -52.43
C ILE A 23 -19.86 -33.77 -53.38
N VAL A 24 -20.95 -34.34 -52.87
CA VAL A 24 -21.93 -35.07 -53.70
C VAL A 24 -22.67 -34.13 -54.65
N THR A 25 -23.03 -32.92 -54.23
CA THR A 25 -23.65 -31.93 -55.12
C THR A 25 -22.67 -31.44 -56.18
N ALA A 26 -21.41 -31.18 -55.81
CA ALA A 26 -20.35 -30.85 -56.76
C ALA A 26 -20.12 -31.97 -57.79
N TYR A 27 -20.10 -33.23 -57.35
CA TYR A 27 -19.93 -34.38 -58.25
C TYR A 27 -21.11 -34.53 -59.22
N LYS A 28 -22.35 -34.31 -58.75
CA LYS A 28 -23.54 -34.28 -59.63
C LYS A 28 -23.49 -33.13 -60.63
N GLY A 29 -22.99 -31.97 -60.23
CA GLY A 29 -22.77 -30.83 -61.12
C GLY A 29 -21.76 -31.15 -62.22
N LEU A 30 -20.60 -31.70 -61.83
CA LEU A 30 -19.55 -32.11 -62.75
C LEU A 30 -20.02 -33.17 -63.75
N LEU A 31 -20.87 -34.10 -63.30
CA LEU A 31 -21.40 -35.16 -64.17
C LEU A 31 -22.34 -34.57 -65.25
N LYS A 32 -23.18 -33.59 -64.89
CA LYS A 32 -24.00 -32.85 -65.86
C LYS A 32 -23.16 -32.01 -66.82
N GLU A 33 -22.10 -31.37 -66.34
CA GLU A 33 -21.18 -30.63 -67.20
C GLU A 33 -20.46 -31.56 -68.18
N LYS A 34 -20.04 -32.74 -67.73
CA LYS A 34 -19.46 -33.77 -68.60
C LYS A 34 -20.46 -34.23 -69.67
N GLU A 35 -21.70 -34.51 -69.31
CA GLU A 35 -22.75 -34.88 -70.27
C GLU A 35 -23.02 -33.75 -71.29
N ALA A 36 -23.07 -32.49 -70.84
CA ALA A 36 -23.23 -31.34 -71.72
C ALA A 36 -22.03 -31.17 -72.67
N LEU A 37 -20.82 -31.40 -72.18
CA LEU A 37 -19.60 -31.36 -72.99
C LEU A 37 -19.58 -32.50 -74.03
N GLU A 38 -19.96 -33.71 -73.67
CA GLU A 38 -20.09 -34.83 -74.61
C GLU A 38 -21.15 -34.56 -75.70
N MET A 39 -22.28 -33.96 -75.32
CA MET A 39 -23.31 -33.51 -76.28
C MET A 39 -22.79 -32.42 -77.23
N SER A 40 -22.05 -31.43 -76.71
CA SER A 40 -21.47 -30.36 -77.53
C SER A 40 -20.35 -30.87 -78.45
N LEU A 41 -19.51 -31.80 -77.98
CA LEU A 41 -18.48 -32.44 -78.78
C LEU A 41 -19.12 -33.17 -79.97
N ALA A 42 -20.17 -33.96 -79.72
CA ALA A 42 -20.91 -34.67 -80.77
C ALA A 42 -21.56 -33.73 -81.80
N ALA A 43 -22.01 -32.54 -81.38
CA ALA A 43 -22.54 -31.52 -82.29
C ALA A 43 -21.44 -30.87 -83.14
N VAL A 44 -20.25 -30.63 -82.57
CA VAL A 44 -19.09 -30.07 -83.29
C VAL A 44 -18.54 -31.07 -84.32
N THR A 45 -18.49 -32.36 -83.99
CA THR A 45 -17.99 -33.40 -84.93
C THR A 45 -18.86 -33.53 -86.18
N ARG A 46 -20.17 -33.24 -86.09
CA ARG A 46 -21.07 -33.22 -87.26
C ARG A 46 -20.90 -32.00 -88.15
N LYS A 47 -20.28 -30.93 -87.65
CA LYS A 47 -20.17 -29.64 -88.35
C LYS A 47 -18.87 -29.49 -89.15
N THR A 48 -17.89 -30.36 -88.91
CA THR A 48 -16.56 -30.32 -89.53
C THR A 48 -16.47 -30.92 -90.94
N GLU A 49 -17.57 -31.47 -91.49
CA GLU A 49 -17.56 -32.11 -92.83
C GLU A 49 -17.85 -31.15 -94.00
N ASN A 50 -18.24 -29.89 -93.74
CA ASN A 50 -18.53 -28.93 -94.80
C ASN A 50 -17.72 -27.64 -94.62
N VAL A 51 -17.06 -27.20 -95.71
CA VAL A 51 -16.53 -25.85 -96.02
C VAL A 51 -15.03 -25.60 -95.76
N SER A 52 -14.24 -25.47 -96.84
CA SER A 52 -12.79 -25.17 -96.87
C SER A 52 -12.42 -23.69 -97.09
N GLY A 53 -13.39 -22.78 -97.20
CA GLY A 53 -13.18 -21.32 -97.20
C GLY A 53 -13.41 -20.69 -95.82
N GLU A 54 -14.36 -21.27 -95.07
CA GLU A 54 -14.55 -21.01 -93.64
C GLU A 54 -13.35 -21.49 -92.81
N THR A 55 -12.56 -22.43 -93.30
CA THR A 55 -11.37 -22.90 -92.58
C THR A 55 -10.31 -21.82 -92.41
N GLU A 56 -10.11 -20.91 -93.37
CA GLU A 56 -9.11 -19.84 -93.24
C GLU A 56 -9.56 -18.74 -92.28
N THR A 57 -10.84 -18.36 -92.31
CA THR A 57 -11.41 -17.40 -91.35
C THR A 57 -11.50 -18.01 -89.95
N LEU A 58 -11.82 -19.30 -89.84
CA LEU A 58 -11.77 -20.05 -88.58
C LEU A 58 -10.34 -20.18 -88.06
N LEU A 59 -9.34 -20.40 -88.92
CA LEU A 59 -7.94 -20.49 -88.53
C LEU A 59 -7.40 -19.15 -88.02
N ASN A 60 -7.77 -18.03 -88.65
CA ASN A 60 -7.48 -16.69 -88.16
C ASN A 60 -8.20 -16.40 -86.83
N SER A 61 -9.46 -16.79 -86.70
CA SER A 61 -10.20 -16.67 -85.43
C SER A 61 -9.57 -17.53 -84.32
N LEU A 62 -9.06 -18.71 -84.66
CA LEU A 62 -8.39 -19.63 -83.73
C LEU A 62 -7.02 -19.10 -83.32
N ALA A 63 -6.29 -18.43 -84.21
CA ALA A 63 -5.04 -17.75 -83.88
C ALA A 63 -5.29 -16.57 -82.91
N VAL A 64 -6.33 -15.77 -83.14
CA VAL A 64 -6.73 -14.68 -82.23
C VAL A 64 -7.20 -15.23 -80.88
N LEU A 65 -8.02 -16.28 -80.87
CA LEU A 65 -8.43 -16.96 -79.64
C LEU A 65 -7.25 -17.62 -78.91
N SER A 66 -6.25 -18.12 -79.63
CA SER A 66 -5.03 -18.67 -79.04
C SER A 66 -4.15 -17.58 -78.43
N ALA A 67 -4.04 -16.42 -79.09
CA ALA A 67 -3.33 -15.26 -78.56
C ALA A 67 -4.03 -14.70 -77.32
N GLU A 68 -5.36 -14.57 -77.36
CA GLU A 68 -6.15 -14.09 -76.22
C GLU A 68 -6.16 -15.12 -75.08
N LYS A 69 -6.22 -16.42 -75.37
CA LYS A 69 -6.05 -17.48 -74.37
C LYS A 69 -4.67 -17.41 -73.71
N SER A 70 -3.60 -17.18 -74.47
CA SER A 70 -2.25 -17.00 -73.93
C SER A 70 -2.15 -15.74 -73.05
N ARG A 71 -2.78 -14.64 -73.46
CA ARG A 71 -2.86 -13.41 -72.67
C ARG A 71 -3.62 -13.61 -71.36
N ILE A 72 -4.77 -14.29 -71.42
CA ILE A 72 -5.57 -14.60 -70.23
C ILE A 72 -4.78 -15.55 -69.31
N GLU A 73 -4.14 -16.59 -69.86
CA GLU A 73 -3.31 -17.52 -69.07
C GLU A 73 -2.14 -16.80 -68.39
N THR A 74 -1.44 -15.90 -69.09
CA THR A 74 -0.36 -15.12 -68.48
C THR A 74 -0.88 -14.19 -67.38
N SER A 75 -2.03 -13.52 -67.59
CA SER A 75 -2.65 -12.71 -66.54
C SER A 75 -3.08 -13.56 -65.32
N PHE A 76 -3.62 -14.76 -65.54
CA PHE A 76 -4.01 -15.68 -64.49
C PHE A 76 -2.79 -16.19 -63.69
N GLN A 77 -1.67 -16.50 -64.36
CA GLN A 77 -0.44 -16.91 -63.67
C GLN A 77 0.14 -15.77 -62.83
N ILE A 78 0.08 -14.52 -63.32
CA ILE A 78 0.50 -13.33 -62.57
C ILE A 78 -0.42 -13.13 -61.36
N GLU A 79 -1.74 -13.20 -61.54
CA GLU A 79 -2.71 -13.06 -60.46
C GLU A 79 -2.53 -14.16 -59.40
N LYS A 80 -2.34 -15.42 -59.81
CA LYS A 80 -2.03 -16.55 -58.93
C LYS A 80 -0.75 -16.31 -58.13
N LYS A 81 0.29 -15.75 -58.74
CA LYS A 81 1.54 -15.39 -58.05
C LYS A 81 1.31 -14.25 -57.06
N ASN A 82 0.54 -13.23 -57.44
CA ASN A 82 0.19 -12.11 -56.58
C ASN A 82 -0.63 -12.56 -55.37
N LEU A 83 -1.63 -13.43 -55.56
CA LEU A 83 -2.43 -14.02 -54.48
C LEU A 83 -1.56 -14.84 -53.54
N ARG A 84 -0.64 -15.66 -54.06
CA ARG A 84 0.33 -16.39 -53.23
C ARG A 84 1.21 -15.45 -52.42
N GLN A 85 1.67 -14.35 -53.02
CA GLN A 85 2.46 -13.34 -52.33
C GLN A 85 1.65 -12.64 -51.24
N GLN A 86 0.40 -12.26 -51.52
CA GLN A 86 -0.51 -11.66 -50.54
C GLN A 86 -0.78 -12.60 -49.36
N ILE A 87 -0.98 -13.90 -49.60
CA ILE A 87 -1.14 -14.90 -48.53
C ILE A 87 0.12 -14.94 -47.65
N ILE A 88 1.31 -15.01 -48.26
CA ILE A 88 2.58 -15.03 -47.51
C ILE A 88 2.75 -13.75 -46.67
N ASP A 89 2.38 -12.60 -47.22
CA ASP A 89 2.52 -11.33 -46.51
C ASP A 89 1.48 -11.17 -45.40
N GLN A 90 0.25 -11.68 -45.58
CA GLN A 90 -0.73 -11.78 -44.50
C GLN A 90 -0.28 -12.76 -43.41
N ASP A 91 0.28 -13.92 -43.75
CA ASP A 91 0.83 -14.86 -42.77
C ASP A 91 1.97 -14.24 -41.94
N LYS A 92 2.82 -13.40 -42.55
CA LYS A 92 3.84 -12.65 -41.82
C LYS A 92 3.23 -11.63 -40.86
N ILE A 93 2.14 -10.97 -41.26
CA ILE A 93 1.44 -10.00 -40.40
C ILE A 93 0.78 -10.74 -39.22
N ILE A 94 0.13 -11.87 -39.48
CA ILE A 94 -0.46 -12.73 -38.46
C ILE A 94 0.61 -13.15 -37.45
N LYS A 95 1.75 -13.69 -37.89
CA LYS A 95 2.86 -14.05 -36.99
C LYS A 95 3.36 -12.87 -36.16
N LYS A 96 3.52 -11.69 -36.76
CA LYS A 96 3.92 -10.48 -36.03
C LYS A 96 2.87 -10.07 -34.98
N LEU A 97 1.58 -10.24 -35.28
CA LEU A 97 0.50 -9.95 -34.32
C LEU A 97 0.47 -11.00 -33.21
N GLU A 98 0.66 -12.28 -33.52
CA GLU A 98 0.79 -13.36 -32.54
C GLU A 98 1.99 -13.12 -31.61
N ASP A 99 3.16 -12.77 -32.13
CA ASP A 99 4.34 -12.45 -31.34
C ASP A 99 4.12 -11.24 -30.43
N LYS A 100 3.44 -10.19 -30.94
CA LYS A 100 3.06 -9.02 -30.14
C LYS A 100 2.08 -9.39 -29.05
N ASN A 101 1.09 -10.22 -29.35
CA ASN A 101 0.09 -10.67 -28.38
C ASN A 101 0.73 -11.55 -27.30
N HIS A 102 1.66 -12.43 -27.68
CA HIS A 102 2.43 -13.24 -26.73
C HIS A 102 3.32 -12.37 -25.82
N LYS A 103 3.96 -11.34 -26.36
CA LYS A 103 4.74 -10.39 -25.55
C LYS A 103 3.85 -9.60 -24.58
N PHE A 104 2.70 -9.13 -25.05
CA PHE A 104 1.74 -8.41 -24.20
C PHE A 104 1.18 -9.31 -23.08
N LEU A 105 0.88 -10.58 -23.40
CA LEU A 105 0.40 -11.56 -22.43
C LEU A 105 1.49 -11.89 -21.40
N ALA A 106 2.74 -12.07 -21.82
CA ALA A 106 3.87 -12.26 -20.90
C ALA A 106 4.10 -11.04 -19.99
N GLN A 107 3.98 -9.82 -20.54
CA GLN A 107 4.09 -8.60 -19.75
C GLN A 107 2.95 -8.47 -18.74
N SER A 108 1.71 -8.72 -19.15
CA SER A 108 0.56 -8.72 -18.26
C SER A 108 0.67 -9.78 -17.16
N GLN A 109 1.24 -10.96 -17.44
CA GLN A 109 1.55 -11.96 -16.43
C GLN A 109 2.59 -11.47 -15.42
N LEU A 110 3.66 -10.82 -15.88
CA LEU A 110 4.67 -10.24 -14.98
C LEU A 110 4.06 -9.16 -14.09
N ASP A 111 3.23 -8.27 -14.64
CA ASP A 111 2.54 -7.24 -13.87
C ASP A 111 1.64 -7.87 -12.78
N VAL A 112 0.93 -8.95 -13.12
CA VAL A 112 0.10 -9.70 -12.16
C VAL A 112 0.95 -10.32 -11.04
N GLU A 113 2.10 -10.92 -11.35
CA GLU A 113 3.01 -11.45 -10.33
C GLU A 113 3.62 -10.35 -9.45
N ASP A 114 3.92 -9.18 -10.01
CA ASP A 114 4.36 -8.01 -9.27
C ASP A 114 3.27 -7.50 -8.31
N TYR A 115 2.01 -7.43 -8.75
CA TYR A 115 0.88 -7.05 -7.89
C TYR A 115 0.63 -8.08 -6.79
N LYS A 116 0.73 -9.39 -7.10
CA LYS A 116 0.64 -10.46 -6.09
C LYS A 116 1.74 -10.31 -5.05
N SER A 117 2.96 -10.06 -5.48
CA SER A 117 4.12 -9.85 -4.59
C SER A 117 3.91 -8.65 -3.67
N LYS A 118 3.45 -7.51 -4.21
CA LYS A 118 3.10 -6.31 -3.43
C LYS A 118 1.97 -6.58 -2.42
N LEU A 119 0.94 -7.33 -2.83
CA LEU A 119 -0.18 -7.69 -1.95
C LEU A 119 0.27 -8.61 -0.80
N ILE A 120 1.18 -9.55 -1.05
CA ILE A 120 1.76 -10.42 -0.02
C ILE A 120 2.53 -9.58 1.02
N VAL A 121 3.31 -8.60 0.56
CA VAL A 121 4.04 -7.69 1.45
C VAL A 121 3.07 -6.85 2.29
N GLU A 122 2.06 -6.21 1.68
CA GLU A 122 1.07 -5.42 2.43
C GLU A 122 0.33 -6.26 3.46
N ARG A 123 -0.05 -7.49 3.13
CA ARG A 123 -0.66 -8.43 4.08
C ARG A 123 0.28 -8.73 5.25
N HIS A 124 1.56 -8.96 4.98
CA HIS A 124 2.54 -9.23 6.02
C HIS A 124 2.78 -8.01 6.93
N ASP A 125 2.82 -6.81 6.37
CA ASP A 125 2.97 -5.57 7.12
C ASP A 125 1.73 -5.28 7.98
N ARG A 126 0.52 -5.51 7.47
CA ARG A 126 -0.74 -5.46 8.25
C ARG A 126 -0.74 -6.46 9.41
N ASP A 127 -0.27 -7.68 9.18
CA ASP A 127 -0.17 -8.70 10.22
C ASP A 127 0.88 -8.33 11.28
N LYS A 128 2.00 -7.69 10.89
CA LYS A 128 2.97 -7.11 11.82
C LYS A 128 2.36 -5.98 12.64
N GLU A 129 1.70 -5.02 12.01
CA GLU A 129 1.01 -3.92 12.70
C GLU A 129 -0.01 -4.45 13.72
N ARG A 130 -0.80 -5.46 13.36
CA ARG A 130 -1.74 -6.12 14.27
C ARG A 130 -1.03 -6.80 15.45
N ASN A 131 0.11 -7.45 15.20
CA ASN A 131 0.91 -8.06 16.26
C ASN A 131 1.53 -7.01 17.18
N ASP A 132 2.03 -5.91 16.65
CA ASP A 132 2.60 -4.80 17.43
C ASP A 132 1.52 -4.13 18.28
N GLN A 133 0.33 -3.90 17.71
CA GLN A 133 -0.84 -3.42 18.45
C GLN A 133 -1.22 -4.39 19.58
N MET A 134 -1.20 -5.69 19.34
CA MET A 134 -1.46 -6.71 20.37
C MET A 134 -0.40 -6.68 21.48
N VAL A 135 0.89 -6.52 21.15
CA VAL A 135 1.97 -6.40 22.14
C VAL A 135 1.80 -5.12 22.96
N MET A 136 1.50 -3.99 22.32
CA MET A 136 1.23 -2.72 23.01
C MET A 136 0.06 -2.85 23.98
N ILE A 137 -1.02 -3.54 23.58
CA ILE A 137 -2.16 -3.79 24.47
C ILE A 137 -1.75 -4.65 25.67
N ARG A 138 -0.93 -5.69 25.48
CA ARG A 138 -0.42 -6.50 26.59
C ARG A 138 0.51 -5.72 27.52
N GLU A 139 1.37 -4.86 26.97
CA GLU A 139 2.24 -3.96 27.75
C GLU A 139 1.40 -2.97 28.58
N LEU A 140 0.39 -2.35 27.98
CA LEU A 140 -0.54 -1.46 28.69
C LEU A 140 -1.34 -2.19 29.77
N GLN A 141 -1.81 -3.42 29.50
CA GLN A 141 -2.48 -4.26 30.50
C GLN A 141 -1.56 -4.60 31.67
N LYS A 142 -0.28 -4.89 31.39
CA LYS A 142 0.72 -5.17 32.42
C LYS A 142 1.04 -3.94 33.26
N LEU A 143 1.25 -2.78 32.63
CA LEU A 143 1.46 -1.52 33.36
C LEU A 143 0.27 -1.20 34.27
N LEU A 144 -0.95 -1.40 33.77
CA LEU A 144 -2.17 -1.20 34.56
C LEU A 144 -2.29 -2.20 35.73
N SER A 145 -1.83 -3.45 35.57
CA SER A 145 -1.76 -4.38 36.71
C SER A 145 -0.67 -4.01 37.70
N ASP A 146 0.49 -3.56 37.24
CA ASP A 146 1.60 -3.15 38.09
C ASP A 146 1.25 -1.89 38.88
N GLU A 147 0.55 -0.92 38.27
CA GLU A 147 0.00 0.26 38.94
C GLU A 147 -1.06 -0.11 39.98
N ARG A 148 -1.93 -1.09 39.68
CA ARG A 148 -2.92 -1.60 40.66
C ARG A 148 -2.23 -2.27 41.85
N HIS A 149 -1.24 -3.12 41.60
CA HIS A 149 -0.47 -3.76 42.68
C HIS A 149 0.34 -2.76 43.49
N LEU A 150 0.94 -1.74 42.86
CA LEU A 150 1.63 -0.67 43.56
C LEU A 150 0.66 0.12 44.44
N LYS A 151 -0.53 0.45 43.92
CA LYS A 151 -1.59 1.11 44.68
C LYS A 151 -2.03 0.26 45.88
N GLU A 152 -2.28 -1.03 45.70
CA GLU A 152 -2.62 -1.96 46.78
C GLU A 152 -1.50 -2.03 47.84
N ASN A 153 -0.23 -2.08 47.42
CA ASN A 153 0.91 -2.06 48.33
C ASN A 153 1.01 -0.76 49.12
N LEU A 154 0.81 0.40 48.47
CA LEU A 154 0.80 1.70 49.14
C LEU A 154 -0.38 1.81 50.10
N GLU A 155 -1.56 1.33 49.73
CA GLU A 155 -2.74 1.27 50.60
C GLU A 155 -2.49 0.35 51.81
N MET A 156 -1.82 -0.79 51.61
CA MET A 156 -1.41 -1.68 52.70
C MET A 156 -0.40 -0.99 53.63
N GLN A 157 0.65 -0.34 53.10
CA GLN A 157 1.60 0.42 53.90
C GLN A 157 0.93 1.57 54.67
N LEU A 158 -0.05 2.25 54.05
CA LEU A 158 -0.81 3.32 54.71
C LEU A 158 -1.69 2.76 55.83
N ASN A 159 -2.30 1.58 55.61
CA ASN A 159 -3.03 0.86 56.65
C ASN A 159 -2.11 0.36 57.78
N ASP A 160 -0.92 -0.14 57.46
CA ASP A 160 0.08 -0.56 58.44
C ASP A 160 0.58 0.65 59.25
N LEU A 161 0.88 1.77 58.60
CA LEU A 161 1.20 3.01 59.30
C LEU A 161 0.03 3.48 60.15
N LYS A 162 -1.21 3.42 59.66
CA LYS A 162 -2.41 3.79 60.43
C LYS A 162 -2.61 2.89 61.65
N THR A 163 -2.39 1.58 61.52
CA THR A 163 -2.44 0.64 62.64
C THR A 163 -1.29 0.86 63.61
N GLN A 164 -0.08 1.10 63.12
CA GLN A 164 1.08 1.48 63.93
C GLN A 164 0.84 2.79 64.66
N PHE A 165 0.28 3.83 64.05
CA PHE A 165 -0.09 5.07 64.74
C PHE A 165 -1.17 4.83 65.81
N SER A 166 -2.13 3.95 65.52
CA SER A 166 -3.16 3.56 66.50
C SER A 166 -2.56 2.78 67.68
N GLN A 167 -1.58 1.91 67.42
CA GLN A 167 -0.81 1.20 68.43
C GLN A 167 0.16 2.13 69.17
N ASN A 168 0.76 3.12 68.49
CA ASN A 168 1.69 4.06 69.10
C ASN A 168 0.97 5.01 70.05
N ASN A 169 -0.30 5.33 69.81
CA ASN A 169 -1.16 6.00 70.79
C ASN A 169 -1.42 5.13 72.03
N ALA A 170 -1.50 3.80 71.88
CA ALA A 170 -1.62 2.87 73.00
C ALA A 170 -0.27 2.71 73.72
N THR A 171 0.85 2.65 72.99
CA THR A 171 2.17 2.60 73.60
C THR A 171 2.55 3.94 74.24
N GLU A 172 2.10 5.09 73.73
CA GLU A 172 2.32 6.39 74.38
C GLU A 172 1.58 6.46 75.72
N ARG A 173 0.42 5.79 75.85
CA ARG A 173 -0.26 5.59 77.14
C ARG A 173 0.57 4.68 78.04
N THR A 174 1.02 3.52 77.54
CA THR A 174 1.86 2.63 78.34
C THR A 174 3.25 3.22 78.64
N VAL A 175 3.79 4.12 77.82
CA VAL A 175 5.07 4.81 78.03
C VAL A 175 4.88 5.94 79.04
N LYS A 176 3.72 6.61 79.06
CA LYS A 176 3.36 7.51 80.17
C LYS A 176 3.21 6.73 81.48
N ASP A 177 2.59 5.57 81.46
CA ASP A 177 2.44 4.74 82.66
C ASP A 177 3.77 4.09 83.08
N LEU A 178 4.53 3.54 82.14
CA LEU A 178 5.88 3.04 82.36
C LEU A 178 6.85 4.16 82.74
N SER A 179 6.71 5.41 82.29
CA SER A 179 7.56 6.52 82.75
C SER A 179 7.29 6.87 84.21
N LYS A 180 6.04 6.77 84.67
CA LYS A 180 5.70 6.88 86.09
C LYS A 180 6.27 5.70 86.87
N GLU A 181 6.22 4.50 86.33
CA GLU A 181 6.88 3.32 86.92
C GLU A 181 8.42 3.38 86.83
N LEU A 182 9.02 4.01 85.81
CA LEU A 182 10.46 4.18 85.62
C LEU A 182 10.99 5.29 86.53
N GLU A 183 10.18 6.29 86.84
CA GLU A 183 10.47 7.28 87.87
C GLU A 183 10.39 6.65 89.27
N ASN A 184 9.41 5.76 89.50
CA ASN A 184 9.28 5.00 90.74
C ASN A 184 10.39 3.94 90.90
N THR A 185 10.79 3.27 89.82
CA THR A 185 11.89 2.30 89.82
C THR A 185 13.25 2.96 89.70
N LYS A 186 13.44 4.17 89.14
CA LYS A 186 14.69 4.95 89.29
C LYS A 186 14.94 5.33 90.73
N LYS A 187 13.88 5.64 91.48
CA LYS A 187 13.96 5.85 92.94
C LYS A 187 14.39 4.57 93.67
N LEU A 188 13.96 3.39 93.21
CA LEU A 188 14.34 2.08 93.76
C LEU A 188 15.65 1.49 93.18
N LEU A 189 16.09 1.92 91.99
CA LEU A 189 17.27 1.41 91.26
C LEU A 189 18.54 2.21 91.59
N ASN A 190 18.40 3.46 92.02
CA ASN A 190 19.49 4.15 92.75
C ASN A 190 19.86 3.42 94.04
N GLU A 191 18.96 2.58 94.58
CA GLU A 191 19.23 1.74 95.75
C GLU A 191 19.87 0.38 95.38
N SER A 192 19.83 -0.03 94.11
CA SER A 192 20.34 -1.35 93.66
C SER A 192 21.52 -1.33 92.67
N SER A 193 22.01 -0.15 92.25
CA SER A 193 23.15 -0.03 91.33
C SER A 193 24.54 -0.18 91.98
N LYS A 194 24.62 -0.87 93.11
CA LYS A 194 25.86 -1.38 93.71
C LYS A 194 26.13 -2.84 93.33
N PHE A 195 25.89 -3.30 92.10
CA PHE A 195 26.41 -4.61 91.70
C PHE A 195 26.87 -4.67 90.23
N GLN A 196 27.91 -5.46 90.05
CA GLN A 196 28.92 -5.49 88.99
C GLN A 196 28.53 -6.21 87.68
N MET A 197 29.25 -5.85 86.61
CA MET A 197 29.93 -6.68 85.57
C MET A 197 29.23 -7.92 84.97
N ASN A 198 29.27 -8.09 83.63
CA ASN A 198 30.29 -8.95 83.00
C ASN A 198 30.19 -9.05 81.45
N THR A 199 31.37 -9.02 80.85
CA THR A 199 31.74 -9.38 79.47
C THR A 199 32.18 -10.84 79.40
N ILE A 200 31.69 -11.67 78.45
CA ILE A 200 32.31 -12.93 77.94
C ILE A 200 31.71 -13.44 76.59
N ALA A 201 30.85 -12.70 75.88
CA ALA A 201 30.14 -13.22 74.69
C ALA A 201 30.76 -12.92 73.30
N THR A 202 31.90 -12.24 73.21
CA THR A 202 32.37 -11.63 71.95
C THR A 202 33.27 -12.51 71.07
N SER A 203 33.79 -13.64 71.57
CA SER A 203 34.83 -14.40 70.85
C SER A 203 34.29 -15.41 69.83
N LYS A 204 33.07 -15.95 69.99
CA LYS A 204 32.54 -17.00 69.09
C LYS A 204 31.87 -16.45 67.83
N ILE A 205 31.44 -15.19 67.85
CA ILE A 205 30.76 -14.51 66.74
C ILE A 205 31.77 -14.11 65.65
N LEU A 206 33.00 -13.78 66.04
CA LEU A 206 34.05 -13.33 65.13
C LEU A 206 34.50 -14.44 64.16
N ASP A 207 34.63 -15.68 64.65
CA ASP A 207 35.05 -16.83 63.83
C ASP A 207 33.99 -17.26 62.80
N GLN A 208 32.72 -17.00 63.08
CA GLN A 208 31.61 -17.35 62.20
C GLN A 208 31.51 -16.37 61.03
N LEU A 209 31.72 -15.08 61.30
CA LEU A 209 31.79 -14.02 60.29
C LEU A 209 32.99 -14.19 59.34
N GLN A 210 34.10 -14.74 59.83
CA GLN A 210 35.29 -14.95 59.00
C GLN A 210 35.09 -16.05 57.96
N LYS A 211 34.37 -17.13 58.31
CA LYS A 211 34.02 -18.22 57.37
C LYS A 211 32.97 -17.79 56.34
N GLU A 212 32.02 -16.95 56.74
CA GLU A 212 31.00 -16.39 55.86
C GLU A 212 31.64 -15.51 54.78
N LYS A 213 32.57 -14.63 55.17
CA LYS A 213 33.36 -13.79 54.24
C LYS A 213 34.11 -14.62 53.18
N ASP A 214 34.77 -15.70 53.59
CA ASP A 214 35.53 -16.52 52.65
C ASP A 214 34.63 -17.31 51.67
N SER A 215 33.41 -17.65 52.09
CA SER A 215 32.42 -18.29 51.22
C SER A 215 31.85 -17.31 50.20
N GLU A 216 31.57 -16.06 50.59
CA GLU A 216 31.12 -15.01 49.67
C GLU A 216 32.19 -14.63 48.65
N ILE A 217 33.46 -14.54 49.06
CA ILE A 217 34.58 -14.26 48.14
C ILE A 217 34.68 -15.35 47.06
N LYS A 218 34.44 -16.62 47.40
CA LYS A 218 34.43 -17.70 46.40
C LYS A 218 33.26 -17.58 45.43
N VAL A 219 32.06 -17.27 45.93
CA VAL A 219 30.88 -17.06 45.09
C VAL A 219 31.11 -15.88 44.13
N LEU A 220 31.65 -14.76 44.62
CA LEU A 220 31.96 -13.58 43.82
C LEU A 220 32.99 -13.84 42.73
N LYS A 221 34.00 -14.69 42.99
CA LYS A 221 34.97 -15.10 41.95
C LYS A 221 34.31 -15.94 40.86
N THR A 222 33.48 -16.91 41.24
CA THR A 222 32.75 -17.74 40.26
C THR A 222 31.74 -16.93 39.44
N SER A 223 31.06 -15.95 40.05
CA SER A 223 30.16 -15.06 39.31
C SER A 223 30.93 -14.13 38.37
N PHE A 224 32.10 -13.62 38.79
CA PHE A 224 32.96 -12.79 37.95
C PHE A 224 33.47 -13.53 36.71
N GLU A 225 33.90 -14.79 36.84
CA GLU A 225 34.34 -15.60 35.69
C GLU A 225 33.21 -15.88 34.68
N ILE A 226 31.99 -16.13 35.18
CA ILE A 226 30.80 -16.33 34.35
C ILE A 226 30.43 -15.03 33.63
N GLU A 227 30.47 -13.90 34.34
CA GLU A 227 30.18 -12.58 33.78
C GLU A 227 31.24 -12.15 32.76
N GLN A 228 32.52 -12.46 32.99
CA GLN A 228 33.60 -12.22 32.04
C GLN A 228 33.41 -13.04 30.75
N LYS A 229 33.09 -14.34 30.85
CA LYS A 229 32.79 -15.17 29.66
C LYS A 229 31.59 -14.64 28.88
N ARG A 230 30.53 -14.24 29.59
CA ARG A 230 29.35 -13.64 28.98
C ARG A 230 29.65 -12.31 28.29
N ALA A 231 30.54 -11.49 28.85
CA ALA A 231 30.99 -10.24 28.22
C ALA A 231 31.79 -10.48 26.94
N VAL A 232 32.69 -11.47 26.92
CA VAL A 232 33.47 -11.83 25.72
C VAL A 232 32.58 -12.39 24.61
N GLU A 233 31.60 -13.23 24.95
CA GLU A 233 30.61 -13.72 23.98
C GLU A 233 29.77 -12.57 23.40
N ALA A 234 29.33 -11.63 24.24
CA ALA A 234 28.61 -10.44 23.79
C ALA A 234 29.47 -9.56 22.87
N GLU A 235 30.76 -9.40 23.17
CA GLU A 235 31.70 -8.64 22.34
C GLU A 235 31.89 -9.30 20.96
N ASN A 236 32.03 -10.62 20.91
CA ASN A 236 32.17 -11.36 19.65
C ASN A 236 30.91 -11.27 18.78
N LEU A 237 29.72 -11.38 19.39
CA LEU A 237 28.46 -11.18 18.67
C LEU A 237 28.35 -9.75 18.12
N ASN A 238 28.76 -8.75 18.90
CA ASN A 238 28.74 -7.36 18.45
C ASN A 238 29.71 -7.13 17.27
N LYS A 239 30.89 -7.75 17.28
CA LYS A 239 31.84 -7.70 16.14
C LYS A 239 31.25 -8.29 14.87
N VAL A 240 30.56 -9.43 14.96
CA VAL A 240 29.91 -10.06 13.80
C VAL A 240 28.77 -9.20 13.26
N LEU A 241 27.96 -8.60 14.15
CA LEU A 241 26.90 -7.67 13.75
C LEU A 241 27.47 -6.43 13.08
N ALA A 242 28.53 -5.83 13.64
CA ALA A 242 29.21 -4.68 13.05
C ALA A 242 29.74 -4.98 11.64
N ALA A 243 30.37 -6.15 11.44
CA ALA A 243 30.84 -6.56 10.11
C ALA A 243 29.69 -6.75 9.11
N SER A 244 28.56 -7.31 9.53
CA SER A 244 27.36 -7.44 8.68
C SER A 244 26.76 -6.07 8.32
N HIS A 245 26.75 -5.12 9.27
CA HIS A 245 26.31 -3.76 9.02
C HIS A 245 27.25 -3.03 8.06
N GLU A 246 28.56 -3.19 8.21
CA GLU A 246 29.57 -2.62 7.30
C GLU A 246 29.41 -3.16 5.88
N GLU A 247 29.18 -4.46 5.71
CA GLU A 247 28.89 -5.06 4.39
C GLU A 247 27.60 -4.49 3.78
N ARG A 248 26.54 -4.35 4.60
CA ARG A 248 25.27 -3.76 4.16
C ARG A 248 25.46 -2.31 3.72
N VAL A 249 26.20 -1.51 4.50
CA VAL A 249 26.54 -0.12 4.16
C VAL A 249 27.34 -0.07 2.87
N GLY A 250 28.37 -0.91 2.71
CA GLY A 250 29.16 -0.99 1.48
C GLY A 250 28.32 -1.36 0.24
N ASN A 251 27.31 -2.23 0.39
CA ASN A 251 26.39 -2.55 -0.70
C ASN A 251 25.43 -1.40 -1.03
N LEU A 252 24.96 -0.66 -0.01
CA LEU A 252 24.15 0.54 -0.20
C LEU A 252 24.96 1.66 -0.87
N GLU A 253 26.22 1.84 -0.49
CA GLU A 253 27.14 2.79 -1.11
C GLU A 253 27.40 2.46 -2.57
N LYS A 254 27.64 1.17 -2.92
CA LYS A 254 27.75 0.73 -4.32
C LYS A 254 26.50 1.09 -5.12
N LYS A 255 25.31 0.80 -4.57
CA LYS A 255 24.03 1.12 -5.21
C LYS A 255 23.81 2.63 -5.34
N LEU A 256 24.26 3.42 -4.36
CA LEU A 256 24.22 4.88 -4.40
C LEU A 256 25.16 5.42 -5.49
N VAL A 257 26.33 4.83 -5.67
CA VAL A 257 27.26 5.17 -6.76
C VAL A 257 26.67 4.82 -8.13
N GLU A 258 26.01 3.67 -8.27
CA GLU A 258 25.31 3.28 -9.50
C GLU A 258 24.16 4.25 -9.83
N LEU A 259 23.35 4.60 -8.84
CA LEU A 259 22.28 5.58 -9.00
C LEU A 259 22.86 6.95 -9.36
N SER A 260 23.92 7.40 -8.69
CA SER A 260 24.60 8.67 -8.98
C SER A 260 25.17 8.70 -10.40
N LYS A 261 25.73 7.58 -10.89
CA LYS A 261 26.18 7.44 -12.28
C LYS A 261 25.01 7.53 -13.25
N SER A 262 23.89 6.86 -12.97
CA SER A 262 22.70 6.91 -13.83
C SER A 262 22.09 8.32 -13.89
N VAL A 263 21.97 9.00 -12.74
CA VAL A 263 21.50 10.39 -12.66
C VAL A 263 22.45 11.33 -13.39
N GLY A 264 23.77 11.12 -13.25
CA GLY A 264 24.77 11.86 -14.02
C GLY A 264 24.67 11.65 -15.53
N GLN A 265 24.31 10.45 -16.00
CA GLN A 265 24.05 10.18 -17.41
C GLN A 265 22.78 10.91 -17.89
N TYR A 266 21.70 10.88 -17.11
CA TYR A 266 20.48 11.62 -17.44
C TYR A 266 20.71 13.14 -17.52
N GLU A 267 21.48 13.70 -16.58
CA GLU A 267 21.79 15.13 -16.60
C GLU A 267 22.64 15.51 -17.83
N ARG A 268 23.60 14.66 -18.24
CA ARG A 268 24.35 14.88 -19.50
C ARG A 268 23.46 14.83 -20.74
N ILE A 269 22.54 13.87 -20.82
CA ILE A 269 21.59 13.78 -21.94
C ILE A 269 20.69 15.03 -21.97
N ARG A 270 20.22 15.46 -20.80
CA ARG A 270 19.39 16.66 -20.66
C ARG A 270 20.14 17.92 -21.08
N GLN A 271 21.41 18.08 -20.73
CA GLN A 271 22.24 19.20 -21.21
C GLN A 271 22.40 19.18 -22.73
N HIS A 272 22.67 18.02 -23.31
CA HIS A 272 22.77 17.86 -24.77
C HIS A 272 21.45 18.17 -25.49
N ASP A 273 20.30 17.78 -24.93
CA ASP A 273 19.00 18.12 -25.49
C ASP A 273 18.69 19.61 -25.35
N GLN A 274 19.09 20.23 -24.24
CA GLN A 274 18.99 21.69 -24.05
C GLN A 274 19.84 22.45 -25.08
N GLU A 275 21.06 21.98 -25.36
CA GLU A 275 21.91 22.56 -26.41
C GLU A 275 21.28 22.44 -27.80
N LYS A 276 20.70 21.29 -28.13
CA LYS A 276 19.95 21.10 -29.40
C LYS A 276 18.74 22.01 -29.48
N LEU A 277 18.00 22.15 -28.40
CA LEU A 277 16.81 23.01 -28.33
C LEU A 277 17.20 24.48 -28.50
N ASN A 278 18.33 24.90 -27.93
CA ASN A 278 18.88 26.25 -28.15
C ASN A 278 19.29 26.47 -29.62
N LYS A 279 19.95 25.50 -30.26
CA LYS A 279 20.26 25.57 -31.70
C LYS A 279 18.99 25.68 -32.57
N LEU A 280 17.95 24.91 -32.26
CA LEU A 280 16.67 25.00 -32.97
C LEU A 280 16.00 26.36 -32.73
N LYS A 281 16.03 26.89 -31.51
CA LYS A 281 15.53 28.23 -31.21
C LYS A 281 16.27 29.31 -31.99
N GLU A 282 17.58 29.19 -32.11
CA GLU A 282 18.42 30.09 -32.93
C GLU A 282 17.99 30.01 -34.40
N THR A 283 17.85 28.81 -34.97
CA THR A 283 17.36 28.67 -36.35
C THR A 283 15.95 29.26 -36.55
N ILE A 284 15.04 29.10 -35.59
CA ILE A 284 13.69 29.70 -35.66
C ILE A 284 13.76 31.22 -35.59
N ALA A 285 14.64 31.79 -34.77
CA ALA A 285 14.85 33.23 -34.70
C ALA A 285 15.40 33.76 -36.03
N ASP A 286 16.35 33.05 -36.64
CA ASP A 286 16.87 33.37 -37.97
C ASP A 286 15.76 33.32 -39.03
N PHE A 287 14.89 32.30 -39.02
CA PHE A 287 13.74 32.23 -39.94
C PHE A 287 12.72 33.35 -39.71
N ASN A 288 12.40 33.69 -38.47
CA ASN A 288 11.45 34.77 -38.16
C ASN A 288 11.98 36.15 -38.56
N SER A 289 13.28 36.42 -38.38
CA SER A 289 13.89 37.67 -38.84
C SER A 289 13.79 37.84 -40.36
N ASN A 290 13.92 36.74 -41.12
CA ASN A 290 13.75 36.73 -42.57
C ASN A 290 12.30 36.94 -43.02
N GLN A 291 11.31 36.59 -42.19
CA GLN A 291 9.87 36.73 -42.53
C GLN A 291 9.34 38.16 -42.32
N VAL A 292 9.90 38.91 -41.36
CA VAL A 292 9.54 40.32 -41.11
C VAL A 292 9.86 41.23 -42.31
N THR A 293 10.83 40.85 -43.15
CA THR A 293 11.24 41.64 -44.32
C THR A 293 10.23 41.59 -45.48
N TYR A 294 9.34 40.59 -45.53
CA TYR A 294 8.38 40.39 -46.64
C TYR A 294 6.93 40.77 -46.30
N ALA A 295 6.62 41.16 -45.05
CA ALA A 295 5.24 41.36 -44.58
C ALA A 295 4.67 42.79 -44.72
N ASN A 296 5.46 43.78 -45.16
CA ASN A 296 5.01 45.18 -45.27
C ASN A 296 4.68 45.58 -46.70
N LYS A 297 3.52 45.13 -47.22
CA LYS A 297 2.71 45.83 -48.24
C LYS A 297 1.45 45.02 -48.56
N THR A 298 0.33 45.32 -47.90
CA THR A 298 -1.00 45.44 -48.53
C THR A 298 -1.96 46.08 -47.51
N PRO A 299 -2.58 47.23 -47.82
CA PRO A 299 -3.69 47.78 -47.05
C PRO A 299 -5.03 47.21 -47.54
N GLU A 300 -5.88 46.82 -46.60
CA GLU A 300 -7.26 46.38 -46.83
C GLU A 300 -8.17 47.57 -47.20
N CYS A 301 -9.02 47.41 -48.22
CA CYS A 301 -10.24 48.20 -48.37
C CYS A 301 -11.31 47.33 -49.05
N LYS A 302 -12.27 46.83 -48.27
CA LYS A 302 -13.50 46.19 -48.77
C LYS A 302 -14.67 47.16 -48.57
N LYS A 303 -15.09 47.85 -49.64
CA LYS A 303 -16.45 48.38 -49.75
C LYS A 303 -17.18 47.60 -50.84
N SER A 304 -18.39 47.15 -50.56
CA SER A 304 -19.18 46.31 -51.44
C SER A 304 -19.67 47.07 -52.69
N PRO A 305 -19.56 46.47 -53.90
CA PRO A 305 -19.98 47.10 -55.16
C PRO A 305 -21.46 47.49 -55.21
N ASN A 306 -22.33 46.81 -54.44
CA ASN A 306 -23.75 47.11 -54.39
C ASN A 306 -24.07 48.44 -53.69
N THR A 307 -23.26 48.84 -52.71
CA THR A 307 -23.44 50.12 -51.99
C THR A 307 -23.09 51.31 -52.89
N ILE A 308 -22.08 51.13 -53.75
CA ILE A 308 -21.69 52.11 -54.78
C ILE A 308 -22.76 52.19 -55.87
N LEU A 309 -23.37 51.05 -56.24
CA LEU A 309 -24.44 51.02 -57.22
C LEU A 309 -25.71 51.72 -56.73
N GLU A 310 -26.08 51.56 -55.46
CA GLU A 310 -27.17 52.31 -54.83
C GLU A 310 -26.87 53.81 -54.76
N GLU A 311 -25.64 54.19 -54.45
CA GLU A 311 -25.19 55.59 -54.41
C GLU A 311 -25.20 56.23 -55.82
N ILE A 312 -24.79 55.48 -56.85
CA ILE A 312 -24.85 55.91 -58.25
C ILE A 312 -26.30 56.04 -58.73
N LEU A 313 -27.20 55.13 -58.34
CA LEU A 313 -28.63 55.22 -58.70
C LEU A 313 -29.30 56.40 -58.00
N TYR A 314 -28.96 56.65 -56.73
CA TYR A 314 -29.43 57.82 -56.00
C TYR A 314 -28.95 59.12 -56.64
N LEU A 315 -27.67 59.21 -56.99
CA LEU A 315 -27.10 60.36 -57.69
C LEU A 315 -27.71 60.53 -59.09
N LYS A 316 -27.95 59.45 -59.83
CA LYS A 316 -28.63 59.49 -61.14
C LYS A 316 -30.05 60.03 -61.00
N HIS A 317 -30.79 59.61 -59.98
CA HIS A 317 -32.14 60.10 -59.74
C HIS A 317 -32.15 61.58 -59.34
N LEU A 318 -31.18 62.00 -58.52
CA LEU A 318 -30.99 63.39 -58.12
C LEU A 318 -30.64 64.28 -59.33
N PHE A 319 -29.74 63.84 -60.20
CA PHE A 319 -29.35 64.55 -61.43
C PHE A 319 -30.52 64.70 -62.41
N LEU A 320 -31.35 63.67 -62.59
CA LEU A 320 -32.55 63.77 -63.42
C LEU A 320 -33.59 64.73 -62.83
N SER A 321 -33.74 64.74 -61.49
CA SER A 321 -34.67 65.63 -60.80
C SER A 321 -34.27 67.10 -60.86
N GLU A 322 -32.97 67.40 -60.81
CA GLU A 322 -32.44 68.76 -60.95
C GLU A 322 -32.44 69.23 -62.41
N ASN A 323 -32.18 68.34 -63.37
CA ASN A 323 -32.26 68.66 -64.79
C ASN A 323 -33.69 69.01 -65.25
N ALA A 324 -34.72 68.47 -64.58
CA ALA A 324 -36.13 68.79 -64.85
C ALA A 324 -36.58 70.16 -64.29
N LYS A 325 -35.81 70.76 -63.36
CA LYS A 325 -36.10 72.08 -62.78
C LYS A 325 -35.49 73.26 -63.55
N LEU A 326 -34.68 72.98 -64.58
CA LEU A 326 -34.06 74.00 -65.42
C LEU A 326 -35.00 74.38 -66.59
N ASP A 327 -35.12 75.67 -66.89
CA ASP A 327 -36.02 76.23 -67.91
C ASP A 327 -35.66 75.83 -69.36
N SER A 328 -34.56 75.09 -69.57
CA SER A 328 -34.26 74.37 -70.81
C SER A 328 -33.71 72.97 -70.51
N PRO A 329 -34.49 71.90 -70.78
CA PRO A 329 -34.05 70.55 -70.48
C PRO A 329 -32.95 70.10 -71.44
N ILE A 330 -31.78 69.76 -70.90
CA ILE A 330 -30.68 69.15 -71.65
C ILE A 330 -31.02 67.66 -71.80
N ASP A 331 -31.04 67.14 -73.03
CA ASP A 331 -31.31 65.74 -73.31
C ASP A 331 -30.11 64.86 -72.93
N ILE A 332 -30.20 64.18 -71.78
CA ILE A 332 -29.12 63.34 -71.22
C ILE A 332 -29.20 61.90 -71.79
N SER A 333 -30.13 61.61 -72.70
CA SER A 333 -30.34 60.27 -73.26
C SER A 333 -29.15 59.77 -74.10
N ASP A 334 -28.37 60.68 -74.70
CA ASP A 334 -27.21 60.35 -75.54
C ASP A 334 -25.94 59.98 -74.74
N ILE A 335 -25.84 60.31 -73.44
CA ILE A 335 -24.72 59.86 -72.59
C ILE A 335 -24.95 58.42 -72.10
N PHE A 336 -26.22 58.03 -71.94
CA PHE A 336 -26.58 56.69 -71.48
C PHE A 336 -26.81 55.68 -72.62
N SER A 337 -26.81 56.12 -73.89
CA SER A 337 -27.02 55.27 -75.06
C SER A 337 -25.68 55.01 -75.76
N ILE A 338 -25.11 53.82 -75.57
CA ILE A 338 -23.91 53.37 -76.29
C ILE A 338 -24.25 53.22 -77.78
N LYS A 339 -23.92 54.22 -78.59
CA LYS A 339 -23.93 54.14 -80.06
C LYS A 339 -22.63 53.52 -80.54
N SER A 340 -22.69 52.25 -80.92
CA SER A 340 -21.74 51.59 -81.81
C SER A 340 -21.81 52.25 -83.20
N ASN A 341 -20.68 52.68 -83.79
CA ASN A 341 -20.36 52.65 -85.24
C ASN A 341 -19.10 53.49 -85.61
N SER A 342 -18.05 52.87 -86.17
CA SER A 342 -17.51 53.19 -87.51
C SER A 342 -16.24 52.38 -87.86
N SER A 343 -16.16 51.97 -89.12
CA SER A 343 -15.50 50.77 -89.66
C SER A 343 -14.05 50.94 -90.13
N ALA A 344 -13.26 51.81 -89.50
CA ALA A 344 -11.81 51.94 -89.78
C ALA A 344 -10.98 51.85 -88.50
N GLU A 345 -11.50 52.35 -87.38
CA GLU A 345 -10.98 52.02 -86.06
C GLU A 345 -11.36 50.61 -85.62
N ALA A 346 -12.34 49.96 -86.26
CA ALA A 346 -12.71 48.59 -85.96
C ALA A 346 -11.56 47.58 -86.19
N ALA A 347 -10.60 47.79 -87.09
CA ALA A 347 -9.47 46.85 -87.20
C ALA A 347 -8.44 47.06 -86.06
N SER A 348 -8.27 48.30 -85.61
CA SER A 348 -7.32 48.69 -84.55
C SER A 348 -7.90 48.44 -83.15
N ASN A 349 -9.17 48.81 -82.95
CA ASN A 349 -9.95 48.57 -81.74
C ASN A 349 -10.49 47.13 -81.67
N SER A 350 -10.79 46.41 -82.77
CA SER A 350 -11.04 44.96 -82.67
C SER A 350 -9.75 44.22 -82.38
N ARG A 351 -8.58 44.63 -82.90
CA ARG A 351 -7.31 44.01 -82.49
C ARG A 351 -6.91 44.34 -81.06
N LEU A 352 -7.02 45.59 -80.61
CA LEU A 352 -6.74 45.96 -79.22
C LEU A 352 -7.79 45.39 -78.26
N SER A 353 -9.06 45.33 -78.67
CA SER A 353 -10.12 44.69 -77.89
C SER A 353 -9.99 43.18 -77.90
N GLU A 354 -9.62 42.53 -79.00
CA GLU A 354 -9.31 41.09 -79.08
C GLU A 354 -8.06 40.75 -78.26
N GLU A 355 -7.03 41.59 -78.27
CA GLU A 355 -5.83 41.40 -77.45
C GLU A 355 -6.13 41.61 -75.96
N GLN A 356 -7.01 42.55 -75.61
CA GLN A 356 -7.53 42.70 -74.25
C GLN A 356 -8.45 41.53 -73.86
N LEU A 357 -9.27 41.01 -74.78
CA LEU A 357 -10.13 39.85 -74.56
C LEU A 357 -9.29 38.59 -74.36
N GLN A 358 -8.20 38.42 -75.12
CA GLN A 358 -7.24 37.33 -74.94
C GLN A 358 -6.49 37.44 -73.61
N LYS A 359 -6.11 38.65 -73.17
CA LYS A 359 -5.51 38.86 -71.83
C LYS A 359 -6.49 38.52 -70.71
N LEU A 360 -7.74 38.96 -70.83
CA LEU A 360 -8.80 38.63 -69.88
C LEU A 360 -9.18 37.15 -69.90
N GLU A 361 -9.20 36.49 -71.07
CA GLU A 361 -9.40 35.04 -71.18
C GLU A 361 -8.24 34.26 -70.57
N TYR A 362 -7.00 34.73 -70.75
CA TYR A 362 -5.83 34.15 -70.12
C TYR A 362 -5.89 34.30 -68.59
N GLU A 363 -6.24 35.48 -68.10
CA GLU A 363 -6.42 35.74 -66.67
C GLU A 363 -7.59 34.92 -66.09
N ALA A 364 -8.73 34.85 -66.78
CA ALA A 364 -9.86 34.00 -66.40
C ALA A 364 -9.49 32.51 -66.39
N ASN A 365 -8.64 32.06 -67.32
CA ASN A 365 -8.14 30.69 -67.34
C ASN A 365 -7.15 30.40 -66.20
N ILE A 366 -6.30 31.37 -65.82
CA ILE A 366 -5.45 31.25 -64.62
C ILE A 366 -6.32 31.16 -63.37
N LEU A 367 -7.29 32.06 -63.21
CA LEU A 367 -8.20 32.04 -62.06
C LEU A 367 -9.06 30.78 -62.00
N ARG A 368 -9.42 30.19 -63.15
CA ARG A 368 -10.06 28.87 -63.21
C ARG A 368 -9.13 27.76 -62.72
N LYS A 369 -7.89 27.73 -63.20
CA LYS A 369 -6.88 26.77 -62.73
C LYS A 369 -6.61 26.90 -61.23
N ASP A 370 -6.52 28.13 -60.73
CA ASP A 370 -6.35 28.39 -59.30
C ASP A 370 -7.57 27.92 -58.51
N ASN A 371 -8.80 28.18 -58.97
CA ASN A 371 -10.02 27.68 -58.34
C ASN A 371 -10.08 26.14 -58.32
N ASP A 372 -9.66 25.48 -59.39
CA ASP A 372 -9.62 24.02 -59.44
C ASP A 372 -8.56 23.46 -58.49
N LEU A 373 -7.40 24.11 -58.37
CA LEU A 373 -6.38 23.78 -57.40
C LEU A 373 -6.85 23.99 -55.94
N TYR A 374 -7.62 25.05 -55.67
CA TYR A 374 -8.21 25.27 -54.36
C TYR A 374 -9.30 24.24 -54.03
N LYS A 375 -10.10 23.81 -55.02
CA LYS A 375 -11.07 22.73 -54.82
C LYS A 375 -10.39 21.40 -54.54
N GLU A 376 -9.27 21.10 -55.23
CA GLU A 376 -8.48 19.89 -54.98
C GLU A 376 -7.92 19.89 -53.55
N LYS A 377 -7.29 20.99 -53.12
CA LYS A 377 -6.82 21.16 -51.73
C LYS A 377 -7.96 21.07 -50.70
N LEU A 378 -9.13 21.62 -51.03
CA LEU A 378 -10.32 21.51 -50.18
C LEU A 378 -10.78 20.05 -50.06
N ASN A 379 -10.75 19.29 -51.14
CA ASN A 379 -11.09 17.86 -51.15
C ASN A 379 -10.08 17.03 -50.36
N GLU A 380 -8.78 17.30 -50.49
CA GLU A 380 -7.73 16.66 -49.68
C GLU A 380 -7.92 16.95 -48.19
N ASN A 381 -8.19 18.21 -47.83
CA ASN A 381 -8.47 18.60 -46.45
C ASN A 381 -9.75 17.93 -45.93
N ASN A 382 -10.80 17.84 -46.74
CA ASN A 382 -12.03 17.13 -46.38
C ASN A 382 -11.79 15.63 -46.15
N PHE A 383 -10.94 15.01 -46.96
CA PHE A 383 -10.53 13.62 -46.77
C PHE A 383 -9.74 13.44 -45.47
N HIS A 384 -8.82 14.38 -45.16
CA HIS A 384 -8.08 14.34 -43.90
C HIS A 384 -8.98 14.54 -42.69
N ILE A 385 -9.92 15.49 -42.75
CA ILE A 385 -10.95 15.71 -41.71
C ILE A 385 -11.77 14.43 -41.51
N LYS A 386 -12.21 13.77 -42.58
CA LYS A 386 -12.96 12.51 -42.49
C LYS A 386 -12.12 11.40 -41.85
N THR A 387 -10.86 11.28 -42.22
CA THR A 387 -9.93 10.30 -41.63
C THR A 387 -9.71 10.56 -40.15
N LEU A 388 -9.57 11.82 -39.74
CA LEU A 388 -9.46 12.21 -38.34
C LEU A 388 -10.77 11.94 -37.59
N GLN A 389 -11.92 12.22 -38.18
CA GLN A 389 -13.23 11.90 -37.60
C GLN A 389 -13.39 10.40 -37.38
N ASP A 390 -13.00 9.56 -38.34
CA ASP A 390 -13.07 8.11 -38.21
C ASP A 390 -12.06 7.59 -37.17
N LYS A 391 -10.87 8.19 -37.08
CA LYS A 391 -9.91 7.89 -36.00
C LYS A 391 -10.45 8.26 -34.62
N VAL A 392 -11.15 9.40 -34.50
CA VAL A 392 -11.81 9.81 -33.25
C VAL A 392 -12.93 8.84 -32.88
N LYS A 393 -13.71 8.34 -33.85
CA LYS A 393 -14.73 7.31 -33.57
C LYS A 393 -14.12 6.02 -33.05
N VAL A 394 -13.04 5.54 -33.68
CA VAL A 394 -12.34 4.33 -33.22
C VAL A 394 -11.77 4.53 -31.81
N LEU A 395 -11.11 5.66 -31.55
CA LEU A 395 -10.59 5.96 -30.21
C LEU A 395 -11.69 6.06 -29.16
N ASN A 396 -12.86 6.60 -29.51
CA ASN A 396 -14.00 6.62 -28.59
C ASN A 396 -14.54 5.21 -28.32
N GLN A 397 -14.60 4.33 -29.35
CA GLN A 397 -14.97 2.92 -29.16
C GLN A 397 -13.95 2.20 -28.27
N ASP A 398 -12.66 2.41 -28.48
CA ASP A 398 -11.60 1.83 -27.63
C ASP A 398 -11.72 2.32 -26.17
N ILE A 399 -12.07 3.59 -25.96
CA ILE A 399 -12.33 4.15 -24.62
C ILE A 399 -13.55 3.49 -23.99
N ASP A 400 -14.66 3.34 -24.73
CA ASP A 400 -15.88 2.70 -24.23
C ASP A 400 -15.62 1.22 -23.86
N ASP A 401 -14.85 0.50 -24.67
CA ASP A 401 -14.46 -0.89 -24.41
C ASP A 401 -13.58 -0.99 -23.16
N LEU A 402 -12.58 -0.12 -22.99
CA LEU A 402 -11.76 -0.06 -21.79
C LEU A 402 -12.59 0.29 -20.55
N GLU A 403 -13.52 1.24 -20.65
CA GLU A 403 -14.43 1.56 -19.55
C GLU A 403 -15.28 0.36 -19.14
N ASN A 404 -15.78 -0.41 -20.11
CA ASN A 404 -16.56 -1.62 -19.85
C ASN A 404 -15.70 -2.70 -19.18
N GLU A 405 -14.45 -2.90 -19.62
CA GLU A 405 -13.52 -3.80 -18.94
C GLU A 405 -13.25 -3.37 -17.49
N TYR A 406 -13.03 -2.08 -17.24
CA TYR A 406 -12.84 -1.56 -15.88
C TYR A 406 -14.10 -1.72 -15.04
N LYS A 407 -15.29 -1.48 -15.59
CA LYS A 407 -16.58 -1.74 -14.92
C LYS A 407 -16.74 -3.22 -14.56
N ASN A 408 -16.38 -4.13 -15.47
CA ASN A 408 -16.42 -5.57 -15.23
C ASN A 408 -15.43 -6.00 -14.13
N LYS A 409 -14.17 -5.59 -14.21
CA LYS A 409 -13.16 -5.85 -13.16
C LYS A 409 -13.61 -5.31 -11.80
N ASN A 410 -14.18 -4.11 -11.76
CA ASN A 410 -14.71 -3.54 -10.52
C ASN A 410 -15.90 -4.35 -9.97
N SER A 411 -16.77 -4.87 -10.84
CA SER A 411 -17.85 -5.77 -10.43
C SER A 411 -17.32 -7.10 -9.87
N GLU A 412 -16.28 -7.66 -10.47
CA GLU A 412 -15.61 -8.89 -9.99
C GLU A 412 -14.96 -8.67 -8.63
N TYR A 413 -14.21 -7.58 -8.45
CA TYR A 413 -13.61 -7.23 -7.15
C TYR A 413 -14.68 -7.01 -6.08
N LYS A 414 -15.83 -6.39 -6.40
CA LYS A 414 -16.95 -6.26 -5.47
C LYS A 414 -17.53 -7.62 -5.06
N ILE A 415 -17.65 -8.56 -6.01
CA ILE A 415 -18.12 -9.92 -5.73
C ILE A 415 -17.11 -10.67 -4.86
N LEU A 416 -15.82 -10.59 -5.16
CA LEU A 416 -14.76 -11.22 -4.37
C LEU A 416 -14.71 -10.67 -2.95
N LEU A 417 -14.78 -9.35 -2.79
CA LEU A 417 -14.83 -8.70 -1.48
C LEU A 417 -16.07 -9.13 -0.69
N LYS A 418 -17.23 -9.28 -1.35
CA LYS A 418 -18.45 -9.79 -0.70
C LYS A 418 -18.27 -11.24 -0.25
N LYS A 419 -17.67 -12.10 -1.07
CA LYS A 419 -17.37 -13.51 -0.73
C LYS A 419 -16.40 -13.60 0.45
N GLU A 420 -15.35 -12.79 0.47
CA GLU A 420 -14.37 -12.77 1.56
C GLU A 420 -14.99 -12.27 2.87
N LYS A 421 -15.79 -11.19 2.82
CA LYS A 421 -16.57 -10.72 3.97
C LYS A 421 -17.54 -11.80 4.49
N GLN A 422 -18.20 -12.52 3.59
CA GLN A 422 -19.10 -13.61 3.99
C GLN A 422 -18.33 -14.74 4.69
N LYS A 423 -17.19 -15.18 4.13
CA LYS A 423 -16.33 -16.19 4.76
C LYS A 423 -15.85 -15.75 6.15
N HIS A 424 -15.44 -14.49 6.31
CA HIS A 424 -15.05 -13.98 7.62
C HIS A 424 -16.23 -13.93 8.59
N SER A 425 -17.42 -13.54 8.13
CA SER A 425 -18.64 -13.58 8.94
C SER A 425 -18.99 -15.01 9.39
N GLU A 426 -18.82 -16.00 8.52
CA GLU A 426 -19.05 -17.41 8.82
C GLU A 426 -18.03 -17.93 9.85
N ILE A 427 -16.75 -17.58 9.71
CA ILE A 427 -15.69 -17.95 10.68
C ILE A 427 -15.96 -17.32 12.05
N VAL A 428 -16.35 -16.04 12.10
CA VAL A 428 -16.71 -15.37 13.36
C VAL A 428 -17.91 -16.05 14.00
N SER A 429 -18.96 -16.35 13.23
CA SER A 429 -20.14 -17.06 13.74
C SER A 429 -19.77 -18.45 14.28
N ALA A 430 -18.87 -19.18 13.62
CA ALA A 430 -18.41 -20.48 14.09
C ALA A 430 -17.62 -20.37 15.41
N MET A 431 -16.68 -19.42 15.50
CA MET A 431 -15.92 -19.16 16.73
C MET A 431 -16.83 -18.73 17.88
N GLU A 432 -17.82 -17.88 17.62
CA GLU A 432 -18.83 -17.49 18.62
C GLU A 432 -19.67 -18.68 19.08
N GLN A 433 -20.07 -19.58 18.18
CA GLN A 433 -20.81 -20.80 18.52
C GLN A 433 -19.96 -21.74 19.38
N ASP A 434 -18.68 -21.91 19.06
CA ASP A 434 -17.75 -22.72 19.85
C ASP A 434 -17.55 -22.15 21.24
N HIS A 435 -17.36 -20.82 21.36
CA HIS A 435 -17.28 -20.16 22.66
C HIS A 435 -18.57 -20.28 23.47
N ARG A 436 -19.74 -20.10 22.84
CA ARG A 436 -21.04 -20.31 23.49
C ARG A 436 -21.19 -21.75 23.98
N SER A 437 -20.78 -22.73 23.17
CA SER A 437 -20.81 -24.14 23.55
C SER A 437 -19.91 -24.43 24.75
N LYS A 438 -18.71 -23.83 24.79
CA LYS A 438 -17.78 -24.00 25.90
C LYS A 438 -18.28 -23.37 27.19
N VAL A 439 -18.90 -22.19 27.10
CA VAL A 439 -19.56 -21.53 28.23
C VAL A 439 -20.68 -22.42 28.77
N SER A 440 -21.55 -22.93 27.90
CA SER A 440 -22.64 -23.84 28.30
C SER A 440 -22.12 -25.11 29.00
N GLN A 441 -21.01 -25.69 28.52
CA GLN A 441 -20.37 -26.84 29.18
C GLN A 441 -19.84 -26.49 30.59
N LEU A 442 -19.19 -25.34 30.75
CA LEU A 442 -18.67 -24.89 32.04
C LEU A 442 -19.81 -24.58 33.03
N GLU A 443 -20.88 -23.94 32.56
CA GLU A 443 -22.09 -23.71 33.35
C GLU A 443 -22.72 -25.03 33.80
N GLN A 444 -22.80 -26.03 32.92
CA GLN A 444 -23.31 -27.36 33.28
C GLN A 444 -22.43 -28.08 34.30
N GLN A 445 -21.10 -27.96 34.18
CA GLN A 445 -20.17 -28.52 35.17
C GLN A 445 -20.32 -27.85 36.53
N LEU A 446 -20.47 -26.52 36.55
CA LEU A 446 -20.69 -25.74 37.76
C LEU A 446 -22.03 -26.09 38.40
N GLN A 447 -23.09 -26.26 37.60
CA GLN A 447 -24.39 -26.72 38.09
C GLN A 447 -24.30 -28.12 38.70
N LYS A 448 -23.64 -29.08 38.02
CA LYS A 448 -23.40 -30.42 38.58
C LYS A 448 -22.61 -30.38 39.89
N GLN A 449 -21.64 -29.47 40.02
CA GLN A 449 -20.90 -29.28 41.27
C GLN A 449 -21.80 -28.71 42.37
N ARG A 450 -22.66 -27.73 42.06
CA ARG A 450 -23.66 -27.18 42.99
C ARG A 450 -24.62 -28.28 43.45
N ASP A 451 -25.15 -29.07 42.53
CA ASP A 451 -26.07 -30.17 42.83
C ASP A 451 -25.38 -31.23 43.72
N ARG A 452 -24.14 -31.63 43.40
CA ARG A 452 -23.37 -32.55 44.24
C ARG A 452 -23.09 -31.97 45.63
N SER A 453 -22.78 -30.67 45.73
CA SER A 453 -22.56 -30.01 47.02
C SER A 453 -23.85 -29.92 47.82
N LEU A 454 -24.99 -29.71 47.17
CA LEU A 454 -26.31 -29.69 47.81
C LEU A 454 -26.68 -31.06 48.35
N ILE A 455 -26.46 -32.12 47.56
CA ILE A 455 -26.67 -33.51 48.01
C ILE A 455 -25.76 -33.84 49.19
N LEU A 456 -24.47 -33.46 49.15
CA LEU A 456 -23.55 -33.69 50.27
C LEU A 456 -23.98 -32.93 51.54
N LEU A 457 -24.49 -31.71 51.38
CA LEU A 457 -25.07 -30.94 52.48
C LEU A 457 -26.30 -31.64 53.06
N GLU A 458 -27.20 -32.14 52.22
CA GLU A 458 -28.39 -32.89 52.65
C GLU A 458 -28.01 -34.19 53.37
N GLU A 459 -27.02 -34.94 52.86
CA GLU A 459 -26.47 -36.12 53.54
C GLU A 459 -25.89 -35.76 54.91
N LYS A 460 -25.13 -34.66 55.01
CA LYS A 460 -24.55 -34.20 56.28
C LYS A 460 -25.62 -33.69 57.25
N GLU A 461 -26.66 -33.01 56.77
CA GLU A 461 -27.80 -32.63 57.59
C GLU A 461 -28.56 -33.86 58.11
N ASN A 462 -28.73 -34.89 57.27
CA ASN A 462 -29.34 -36.15 57.68
C ASN A 462 -28.48 -36.89 58.71
N GLU A 463 -27.16 -36.94 58.52
CA GLU A 463 -26.22 -37.47 59.51
C GLU A 463 -26.31 -36.69 60.84
N ILE A 464 -26.36 -35.35 60.79
CA ILE A 464 -26.55 -34.51 61.98
C ILE A 464 -27.90 -34.79 62.64
N LYS A 465 -28.99 -34.97 61.88
CA LYS A 465 -30.31 -35.35 62.43
C LYS A 465 -30.26 -36.73 63.09
N ILE A 466 -29.59 -37.71 62.48
CA ILE A 466 -29.39 -39.05 63.04
C ILE A 466 -28.53 -38.98 64.31
N LEU A 467 -27.47 -38.16 64.31
CA LEU A 467 -26.63 -37.94 65.49
C LEU A 467 -27.40 -37.23 66.61
N LYS A 468 -28.21 -36.22 66.29
CA LYS A 468 -29.06 -35.53 67.27
C LYS A 468 -30.11 -36.48 67.87
N THR A 469 -30.83 -37.21 67.03
CA THR A 469 -31.82 -38.19 67.49
C THR A 469 -31.17 -39.32 68.29
N SER A 470 -30.02 -39.83 67.87
CA SER A 470 -29.28 -40.84 68.65
C SER A 470 -28.69 -40.28 69.95
N PHE A 471 -28.24 -39.03 69.98
CA PHE A 471 -27.78 -38.35 71.20
C PHE A 471 -28.95 -38.07 72.17
N GLU A 472 -30.11 -37.72 71.65
CA GLU A 472 -31.36 -37.54 72.41
C GLU A 472 -31.88 -38.89 72.96
N ILE A 473 -31.64 -39.99 72.25
CA ILE A 473 -31.92 -41.36 72.71
C ILE A 473 -30.88 -41.87 73.72
N LEU A 474 -29.60 -41.50 73.58
CA LEU A 474 -28.51 -41.91 74.49
C LEU A 474 -28.42 -41.05 75.75
N ILE A 475 -29.01 -39.86 75.77
CA ILE A 475 -29.16 -39.03 76.97
C ILE A 475 -30.65 -38.78 77.24
N PRO A 476 -31.41 -39.78 77.71
CA PRO A 476 -32.74 -39.53 78.25
C PRO A 476 -32.57 -39.03 79.69
N GLY A 477 -32.50 -37.70 79.87
CA GLY A 477 -32.63 -37.08 81.18
C GLY A 477 -31.60 -36.01 81.51
N ASN A 478 -31.82 -34.80 80.98
CA ASN A 478 -31.70 -33.61 81.83
C ASN A 478 -32.79 -32.62 81.42
N VAL A 479 -34.04 -33.01 81.69
CA VAL A 479 -35.15 -32.06 81.77
C VAL A 479 -35.08 -31.43 83.16
N THR A 480 -34.45 -30.27 83.27
CA THR A 480 -34.80 -29.29 84.29
C THR A 480 -34.67 -27.88 83.75
N HIS A 481 -35.83 -27.24 83.67
CA HIS A 481 -36.09 -25.80 83.71
C HIS A 481 -35.90 -24.94 82.46
N ASN A 482 -37.08 -24.46 82.01
CA ASN A 482 -37.42 -23.07 81.70
C ASN A 482 -36.63 -22.37 80.57
N CYS A 483 -37.20 -21.52 79.74
CA CYS A 483 -38.47 -20.82 79.75
C CYS A 483 -38.76 -20.33 78.34
N ASP A 484 -40.04 -20.17 78.06
CA ASP A 484 -40.56 -19.45 76.92
C ASP A 484 -39.89 -18.09 76.71
N SER A 485 -39.83 -17.77 75.43
CA SER A 485 -39.18 -16.63 74.82
C SER A 485 -39.91 -15.34 75.12
N THR A 486 -39.25 -14.39 75.78
CA THR A 486 -39.43 -12.94 75.55
C THR A 486 -38.31 -12.17 76.25
N THR A 487 -37.70 -11.21 75.54
CA THR A 487 -37.04 -9.93 75.98
C THR A 487 -35.74 -9.74 75.20
N THR A 488 -35.73 -8.86 74.18
CA THR A 488 -35.24 -7.47 74.26
C THR A 488 -33.80 -7.33 74.77
N ALA A 489 -32.95 -6.89 73.83
CA ALA A 489 -31.96 -5.83 73.98
C ALA A 489 -30.75 -5.98 74.95
N THR A 490 -29.62 -5.56 74.38
CA THR A 490 -28.46 -4.84 74.97
C THR A 490 -27.42 -5.59 75.80
N ASP A 491 -26.21 -5.52 75.23
CA ASP A 491 -24.94 -5.07 75.83
C ASP A 491 -24.07 -6.00 76.70
N ASP A 492 -22.86 -6.17 76.17
CA ASP A 492 -21.53 -5.97 76.78
C ASP A 492 -20.81 -7.02 77.65
N GLU A 493 -19.53 -7.16 77.25
CA GLU A 493 -18.30 -7.43 78.00
C GLU A 493 -17.89 -8.85 78.49
N LYS A 494 -16.85 -9.38 77.79
CA LYS A 494 -15.50 -9.77 78.27
C LYS A 494 -15.18 -11.13 78.97
N VAL A 495 -14.09 -11.71 78.42
CA VAL A 495 -13.00 -12.56 78.99
C VAL A 495 -13.11 -14.09 78.91
N GLY A 496 -12.14 -14.72 78.22
CA GLY A 496 -11.30 -15.77 78.84
C GLY A 496 -11.31 -17.21 78.29
N PHE A 497 -10.26 -17.56 77.55
CA PHE A 497 -9.49 -18.83 77.63
C PHE A 497 -10.11 -20.17 77.14
N SER A 498 -9.52 -20.78 76.10
CA SER A 498 -8.72 -22.03 76.21
C SER A 498 -8.47 -22.67 74.84
N GLY A 499 -7.21 -22.60 74.38
CA GLY A 499 -6.72 -23.42 73.27
C GLY A 499 -6.20 -24.76 73.80
N ASN A 500 -6.77 -25.89 73.38
CA ASN A 500 -6.13 -27.20 73.55
C ASN A 500 -6.73 -28.37 72.72
N ILE A 501 -7.30 -28.12 71.54
CA ILE A 501 -7.99 -29.18 70.75
C ILE A 501 -7.12 -29.77 69.61
N GLN A 502 -6.02 -29.13 69.20
CA GLN A 502 -5.26 -29.57 68.02
C GLN A 502 -4.27 -30.75 68.27
N ALA A 503 -3.84 -31.01 69.50
CA ALA A 503 -2.79 -32.02 69.76
C ALA A 503 -3.28 -33.48 69.68
N LYS A 504 -4.59 -33.75 69.78
CA LYS A 504 -5.12 -35.14 69.80
C LYS A 504 -5.41 -35.73 68.42
N LYS A 505 -5.38 -34.94 67.33
CA LYS A 505 -5.66 -35.42 65.97
C LYS A 505 -4.45 -36.06 65.27
N ILE A 506 -3.23 -35.71 65.67
CA ILE A 506 -1.99 -36.13 64.98
C ILE A 506 -1.57 -37.56 65.36
N ASN A 507 -1.88 -38.02 66.58
CA ASN A 507 -1.46 -39.34 67.04
C ASN A 507 -2.34 -40.50 66.49
N HIS A 508 -3.55 -40.21 66.02
CA HIS A 508 -4.46 -41.26 65.51
C HIS A 508 -4.16 -41.65 64.04
N LEU A 509 -3.52 -40.76 63.27
CA LEU A 509 -3.19 -41.03 61.86
C LEU A 509 -1.94 -41.93 61.69
N ASN A 510 -0.99 -41.86 62.62
CA ASN A 510 0.21 -42.70 62.58
C ASN A 510 -0.06 -44.17 62.94
N SER A 511 -1.18 -44.46 63.62
CA SER A 511 -1.57 -45.82 64.01
C SER A 511 -2.19 -46.63 62.85
N ILE A 512 -2.74 -45.97 61.83
CA ILE A 512 -3.47 -46.65 60.75
C ILE A 512 -2.51 -47.08 59.61
N LEU A 513 -1.36 -46.41 59.49
CA LEU A 513 -0.36 -46.70 58.46
C LEU A 513 0.55 -47.91 58.76
N ASN A 514 0.57 -48.41 59.99
CA ASN A 514 1.52 -49.43 60.45
C ASN A 514 0.98 -50.88 60.48
N LEU A 515 -0.29 -51.14 60.16
CA LEU A 515 -0.87 -52.48 60.24
C LEU A 515 -1.01 -53.24 58.90
N ASN A 516 -0.67 -52.63 57.76
CA ASN A 516 -0.91 -53.23 56.44
C ASN A 516 0.34 -53.83 55.78
N SER A 517 1.33 -54.30 56.54
CA SER A 517 2.63 -54.71 55.99
C SER A 517 2.83 -56.20 55.72
N HIS A 518 1.81 -57.06 55.69
CA HIS A 518 2.06 -58.49 55.43
C HIS A 518 1.04 -59.19 54.51
N THR A 519 1.61 -59.62 53.38
CA THR A 519 1.24 -60.74 52.49
C THR A 519 0.27 -60.47 51.33
N ALA A 520 0.79 -60.72 50.11
CA ALA A 520 0.13 -60.84 48.79
C ALA A 520 0.01 -59.61 47.87
N GLU A 521 0.37 -58.39 48.29
CA GLU A 521 0.25 -57.17 47.46
C GLU A 521 1.54 -56.73 46.72
N SER A 522 2.69 -57.38 46.98
CA SER A 522 4.01 -56.92 46.51
C SER A 522 4.18 -56.84 44.99
N THR A 523 3.49 -57.68 44.21
CA THR A 523 3.54 -57.62 42.74
C THR A 523 2.62 -56.55 42.16
N ILE A 524 1.52 -56.24 42.84
CA ILE A 524 0.60 -55.17 42.46
C ILE A 524 1.21 -53.82 42.81
N THR A 525 1.84 -53.69 43.98
CA THR A 525 2.54 -52.46 44.38
C THR A 525 3.77 -52.20 43.50
N GLU A 526 4.50 -53.24 43.08
CA GLU A 526 5.63 -53.09 42.14
C GLU A 526 5.17 -52.73 40.72
N SER A 527 4.06 -53.30 40.23
CA SER A 527 3.44 -52.88 38.96
C SER A 527 2.88 -51.46 39.03
N TYR A 528 2.31 -51.06 40.17
CA TYR A 528 1.77 -49.71 40.39
C TYR A 528 2.91 -48.68 40.53
N LEU A 529 4.01 -49.06 41.19
CA LEU A 529 5.22 -48.25 41.30
C LEU A 529 5.89 -48.05 39.94
N LEU A 530 5.94 -49.09 39.09
CA LEU A 530 6.47 -48.98 37.73
C LEU A 530 5.58 -48.11 36.83
N TYR A 531 4.26 -48.27 36.90
CA TYR A 531 3.31 -47.41 36.21
C TYR A 531 3.45 -45.94 36.65
N TYR A 532 3.59 -45.71 37.96
CA TYR A 532 3.79 -44.38 38.52
C TYR A 532 5.13 -43.77 38.09
N ALA A 533 6.20 -44.55 38.09
CA ALA A 533 7.51 -44.12 37.59
C ALA A 533 7.48 -43.77 36.10
N HIS A 534 6.74 -44.55 35.29
CA HIS A 534 6.53 -44.25 33.87
C HIS A 534 5.67 -42.99 33.65
N GLU A 535 4.61 -42.79 34.45
CA GLU A 535 3.81 -41.56 34.48
C GLU A 535 4.68 -40.33 34.84
N LEU A 536 5.57 -40.46 35.82
CA LEU A 536 6.54 -39.44 36.21
C LEU A 536 7.51 -39.12 35.07
N ALA A 537 8.12 -40.14 34.47
CA ALA A 537 9.04 -39.93 33.34
C ALA A 537 8.34 -39.26 32.15
N ARG A 538 7.07 -39.60 31.89
CA ARG A 538 6.26 -38.94 30.86
C ARG A 538 5.98 -37.47 31.21
N LYS A 539 5.64 -37.17 32.47
CA LYS A 539 5.45 -35.79 32.94
C LYS A 539 6.75 -35.01 32.89
N ASP A 540 7.87 -35.60 33.26
CA ASP A 540 9.19 -34.96 33.19
C ASP A 540 9.62 -34.68 31.75
N ALA A 541 9.34 -35.60 30.81
CA ALA A 541 9.55 -35.37 29.38
C ALA A 541 8.64 -34.25 28.85
N MET A 542 7.37 -34.22 29.27
CA MET A 542 6.44 -33.15 28.90
C MET A 542 6.86 -31.80 29.48
N ILE A 543 7.30 -31.75 30.74
CA ILE A 543 7.84 -30.53 31.38
C ILE A 543 9.11 -30.08 30.67
N SER A 544 9.99 -31.01 30.29
CA SER A 544 11.22 -30.70 29.54
C SER A 544 10.89 -30.12 28.16
N ASN A 545 9.92 -30.69 27.44
CA ASN A 545 9.45 -30.15 26.17
C ASN A 545 8.80 -28.77 26.34
N LEU A 546 7.92 -28.58 27.34
CA LEU A 546 7.32 -27.28 27.65
C LEU A 546 8.38 -26.23 28.03
N ARG A 547 9.45 -26.62 28.74
CA ARG A 547 10.58 -25.72 29.04
C ARG A 547 11.36 -25.35 27.78
N LYS A 548 11.60 -26.30 26.87
CA LYS A 548 12.25 -26.02 25.58
C LYS A 548 11.40 -25.09 24.72
N GLU A 549 10.10 -25.33 24.62
CA GLU A 549 9.16 -24.46 23.92
C GLU A 549 9.13 -23.07 24.54
N LYS A 550 9.03 -22.98 25.87
CA LYS A 550 9.13 -21.71 26.62
C LYS A 550 10.42 -20.97 26.27
N HIS A 551 11.57 -21.63 26.33
CA HIS A 551 12.85 -20.99 26.00
C HIS A 551 12.93 -20.56 24.54
N SER A 552 12.37 -21.34 23.61
CA SER A 552 12.31 -20.95 22.19
C SER A 552 11.43 -19.72 21.96
N LEU A 553 10.29 -19.63 22.67
CA LEU A 553 9.39 -18.49 22.62
C LEU A 553 10.00 -17.27 23.30
N GLU A 554 10.67 -17.44 24.44
CA GLU A 554 11.42 -16.37 25.12
C GLU A 554 12.57 -15.84 24.26
N ALA A 555 13.28 -16.70 23.52
CA ALA A 555 14.32 -16.29 22.60
C ALA A 555 13.75 -15.49 21.42
N SER A 556 12.64 -15.95 20.84
CA SER A 556 11.93 -15.21 19.78
C SER A 556 11.42 -13.85 20.27
N LEU A 557 10.92 -13.77 21.51
CA LEU A 557 10.51 -12.52 22.14
C LEU A 557 11.69 -11.56 22.33
N ARG A 558 12.83 -12.05 22.84
CA ARG A 558 14.04 -11.22 22.99
C ARG A 558 14.54 -10.68 21.65
N GLN A 559 14.52 -11.51 20.61
CA GLN A 559 14.89 -11.09 19.26
C GLN A 559 13.92 -10.02 18.72
N SER A 560 12.62 -10.20 18.92
CA SER A 560 11.60 -9.20 18.52
C SER A 560 11.78 -7.87 19.25
N ILE A 561 12.03 -7.91 20.58
CA ILE A 561 12.32 -6.70 21.37
C ILE A 561 13.58 -5.99 20.84
N GLN A 562 14.65 -6.74 20.53
CA GLN A 562 15.86 -6.16 19.98
C GLN A 562 15.60 -5.49 18.62
N THR A 563 14.82 -6.12 17.73
CA THR A 563 14.45 -5.50 16.44
C THR A 563 13.59 -4.26 16.61
N LYS A 564 12.65 -4.25 17.57
CA LYS A 564 11.80 -3.09 17.87
C LYS A 564 12.63 -1.91 18.37
N LEU A 565 13.61 -2.17 19.25
CA LEU A 565 14.53 -1.13 19.75
C LEU A 565 15.36 -0.53 18.61
N ILE A 566 15.91 -1.37 17.73
CA ILE A 566 16.68 -0.89 16.56
C ILE A 566 15.79 -0.05 15.64
N MET A 567 14.57 -0.49 15.35
CA MET A 567 13.65 0.32 14.52
C MET A 567 13.25 1.64 15.18
N GLN A 568 13.09 1.66 16.50
CA GLN A 568 12.78 2.87 17.24
C GLN A 568 13.94 3.87 17.20
N GLU A 569 15.18 3.39 17.30
CA GLU A 569 16.39 4.21 17.12
C GLU A 569 16.48 4.80 15.71
N GLU A 570 16.28 3.98 14.67
CA GLU A 570 16.25 4.46 13.28
C GLU A 570 15.13 5.50 13.02
N LEU A 571 13.98 5.36 13.67
CA LEU A 571 12.89 6.34 13.59
C LEU A 571 13.25 7.63 14.32
N HIS A 572 13.92 7.54 15.47
CA HIS A 572 14.40 8.70 16.21
C HIS A 572 15.40 9.51 15.37
N ASP A 573 16.36 8.84 14.72
CA ASP A 573 17.32 9.48 13.81
C ASP A 573 16.64 10.15 12.62
N LYS A 574 15.58 9.53 12.06
CA LYS A 574 14.81 10.14 10.96
C LYS A 574 14.04 11.37 11.42
N ILE A 575 13.46 11.34 12.62
CA ILE A 575 12.77 12.48 13.21
C ILE A 575 13.77 13.61 13.43
N GLU A 576 14.93 13.35 14.03
CA GLU A 576 15.97 14.36 14.24
C GLU A 576 16.46 14.96 12.91
N ASN A 577 16.66 14.13 11.88
CA ASN A 577 17.03 14.61 10.55
C ASN A 577 15.95 15.50 9.91
N LEU A 578 14.68 15.13 10.05
CA LEU A 578 13.56 15.92 9.55
C LEU A 578 13.40 17.23 10.32
N GLU A 579 13.57 17.22 11.64
CA GLU A 579 13.59 18.41 12.48
C GLU A 579 14.70 19.36 12.04
N ASN A 580 15.91 18.84 11.81
CA ASN A 580 17.04 19.62 11.28
C ASN A 580 16.74 20.23 9.89
N HIS A 581 16.05 19.50 9.01
CA HIS A 581 15.62 20.02 7.70
C HIS A 581 14.53 21.08 7.83
N LEU A 582 13.56 20.88 8.72
CA LEU A 582 12.49 21.81 8.99
C LEU A 582 13.04 23.11 9.58
N ASP A 583 14.01 23.02 10.49
CA ASP A 583 14.73 24.17 11.03
C ASP A 583 15.56 24.88 9.96
N ARG A 584 16.18 24.14 9.04
CA ARG A 584 16.84 24.72 7.86
C ARG A 584 15.84 25.47 6.96
N LEU A 585 14.67 24.92 6.70
CA LEU A 585 13.64 25.57 5.88
C LEU A 585 13.02 26.78 6.58
N LYS A 586 12.75 26.70 7.90
CA LYS A 586 12.32 27.84 8.72
C LYS A 586 13.33 28.99 8.67
N ARG A 587 14.64 28.68 8.65
CA ARG A 587 15.69 29.69 8.45
C ARG A 587 15.62 30.36 7.08
N TYR A 588 15.24 29.63 6.02
CA TYR A 588 15.06 30.21 4.68
C TYR A 588 13.75 30.97 4.50
N GLN A 589 12.67 30.58 5.19
CA GLN A 589 11.37 31.23 5.08
C GLN A 589 11.28 32.54 5.88
N SER A 590 12.04 32.69 6.97
CA SER A 590 12.06 33.92 7.78
C SER A 590 12.79 35.11 7.09
N ARG A 591 13.09 35.03 5.79
CA ARG A 591 14.09 35.86 5.08
C ARG A 591 13.53 36.89 4.10
N GLU A 592 12.22 36.93 3.84
CA GLU A 592 11.63 37.90 2.91
C GLU A 592 11.25 39.21 3.63
N GLY A 593 11.99 40.29 3.33
CA GLY A 593 11.53 41.66 3.57
C GLY A 593 12.42 42.50 4.47
N ALA A 594 12.14 42.52 5.78
CA ALA A 594 12.64 43.57 6.68
C ALA A 594 14.09 43.37 7.19
N ASN A 595 14.59 42.13 7.22
CA ASN A 595 15.90 41.83 7.82
C ASN A 595 17.11 42.15 6.92
N LEU A 596 16.91 42.34 5.60
CA LEU A 596 18.03 42.57 4.67
C LEU A 596 18.62 43.97 4.79
N GLU A 597 17.81 44.99 5.03
CA GLU A 597 18.28 46.37 5.19
C GLU A 597 19.04 46.55 6.51
N TYR A 598 18.50 45.99 7.60
CA TYR A 598 19.19 45.95 8.88
C TYR A 598 20.51 45.19 8.77
N LEU A 599 20.51 44.00 8.15
CA LEU A 599 21.72 43.22 7.93
C LEU A 599 22.75 43.97 7.08
N LYS A 600 22.31 44.65 6.01
CA LYS A 600 23.19 45.49 5.17
C LYS A 600 23.86 46.59 5.99
N ASN A 601 23.11 47.27 6.86
CA ASN A 601 23.66 48.33 7.70
C ASN A 601 24.63 47.79 8.75
N VAL A 602 24.30 46.67 9.40
CA VAL A 602 25.17 46.05 10.41
C VAL A 602 26.45 45.48 9.78
N ILE A 603 26.38 44.86 8.59
CA ILE A 603 27.56 44.40 7.85
C ILE A 603 28.42 45.58 7.39
N LEU A 604 27.80 46.65 6.88
CA LEU A 604 28.52 47.86 6.49
C LEU A 604 29.28 48.46 7.68
N SER A 605 28.62 48.59 8.83
CA SER A 605 29.26 49.05 10.08
C SER A 605 30.35 48.09 10.57
N PHE A 606 30.19 46.77 10.39
CA PHE A 606 31.21 45.78 10.73
C PHE A 606 32.48 45.95 9.89
N MET A 607 32.34 46.29 8.61
CA MET A 607 33.46 46.50 7.69
C MET A 607 34.15 47.86 7.90
N THR A 608 33.43 48.89 8.35
CA THR A 608 33.99 50.24 8.54
C THR A 608 34.56 50.48 9.95
N THR A 609 34.09 49.76 10.96
CA THR A 609 34.55 49.94 12.34
C THR A 609 35.78 49.07 12.62
N ASN A 610 36.83 49.63 13.23
CA ASN A 610 38.09 48.92 13.49
C ASN A 610 38.21 48.29 14.89
N GLY A 611 37.26 48.53 15.80
CA GLY A 611 37.27 48.00 17.18
C GLY A 611 36.84 46.54 17.29
N THR A 612 37.58 45.72 18.05
CA THR A 612 37.30 44.28 18.25
C THR A 612 35.98 44.03 18.98
N ASP A 613 35.62 44.86 19.95
CA ASP A 613 34.40 44.67 20.74
C ASP A 613 33.17 45.13 19.97
N SER A 614 33.23 46.25 19.25
CA SER A 614 32.16 46.66 18.34
C SER A 614 31.93 45.62 17.23
N LYS A 615 33.01 45.01 16.70
CA LYS A 615 32.91 43.89 15.74
C LYS A 615 32.22 42.67 16.34
N LYS A 616 32.50 42.29 17.60
CA LYS A 616 31.80 41.19 18.27
C LYS A 616 30.30 41.46 18.44
N HIS A 617 29.92 42.66 18.85
CA HIS A 617 28.51 43.02 19.01
C HIS A 617 27.76 43.03 17.67
N MET A 618 28.36 43.61 16.62
CA MET A 618 27.79 43.58 15.28
C MET A 618 27.73 42.16 14.70
N LEU A 619 28.71 41.31 15.00
CA LEU A 619 28.71 39.91 14.58
C LEU A 619 27.63 39.08 15.31
N ASN A 620 27.40 39.33 16.60
CA ASN A 620 26.29 38.70 17.33
C ASN A 620 24.94 39.15 16.76
N ALA A 621 24.80 40.42 16.37
CA ALA A 621 23.61 40.91 15.67
C ALA A 621 23.43 40.24 14.30
N ILE A 622 24.50 40.10 13.52
CA ILE A 622 24.49 39.36 12.24
C ILE A 622 24.11 37.89 12.46
N ALA A 623 24.68 37.23 13.46
CA ALA A 623 24.42 35.84 13.79
C ALA A 623 22.97 35.59 14.23
N MET A 624 22.40 36.54 14.98
CA MET A 624 21.01 36.48 15.41
C MET A 624 20.04 36.69 14.25
N VAL A 625 20.34 37.64 13.35
CA VAL A 625 19.53 37.91 12.15
C VAL A 625 19.61 36.75 11.14
N LEU A 626 20.78 36.11 11.03
CA LEU A 626 21.00 34.95 10.16
C LEU A 626 20.68 33.60 10.82
N LYS A 627 20.30 33.58 12.11
CA LYS A 627 20.02 32.39 12.93
C LYS A 627 21.08 31.30 12.78
N PHE A 628 22.35 31.67 12.98
CA PHE A 628 23.45 30.69 13.01
C PHE A 628 23.27 29.68 14.13
N SER A 629 23.72 28.44 13.90
CA SER A 629 23.77 27.41 14.94
C SER A 629 24.72 27.84 16.05
N GLN A 630 24.46 27.43 17.29
CA GLN A 630 25.31 27.76 18.44
C GLN A 630 26.78 27.32 18.21
N GLN A 631 26.99 26.25 17.44
CA GLN A 631 28.33 25.78 17.06
C GLN A 631 29.06 26.76 16.11
N GLU A 632 28.34 27.37 15.16
CA GLU A 632 28.88 28.34 14.19
C GLU A 632 29.20 29.68 14.86
N ILE A 633 28.37 30.12 15.81
CA ILE A 633 28.62 31.33 16.61
C ILE A 633 29.90 31.16 17.45
N ASN A 634 30.11 29.96 18.00
CA ASN A 634 31.29 29.64 18.80
C ASN A 634 32.57 29.58 17.95
N THR A 635 32.53 29.04 16.73
CA THR A 635 33.72 29.01 15.84
C THR A 635 34.08 30.40 15.33
N ILE A 636 33.10 31.24 15.03
CA ILE A 636 33.32 32.60 14.54
C ILE A 636 33.82 33.53 15.66
N SER A 637 33.27 33.42 16.87
CA SER A 637 33.75 34.19 18.03
C SER A 637 35.18 33.82 18.44
N ALA A 638 35.56 32.54 18.36
CA ALA A 638 36.93 32.08 18.61
C ALA A 638 37.96 32.68 17.62
N ASN A 639 37.58 32.86 16.35
CA ASN A 639 38.46 33.46 15.34
C ASN A 639 38.71 34.97 15.55
N ILE A 640 37.76 35.69 16.17
CA ILE A 640 37.91 37.12 16.47
C ILE A 640 38.77 37.33 17.71
N THR A 641 38.72 36.41 18.68
CA THR A 641 39.58 36.45 19.87
C THR A 641 41.02 36.06 19.58
N ASN A 642 41.27 35.22 18.57
CA ASN A 642 42.60 34.74 18.19
C ASN A 642 43.37 35.70 17.26
N LYS A 643 42.78 36.81 16.82
CA LYS A 643 43.51 37.94 16.20
C LYS A 643 43.84 38.99 17.27
N LYS A 644 44.80 38.66 18.13
CA LYS A 644 45.55 39.62 18.94
C LYS A 644 47.01 39.58 18.52
#